data_AF-A0A7V3CGB6-F1
#
_entry.id   AF-A0A7V3CGB6-F1
#
_cell.length_a   1.000
_cell.length_b   1.000
_cell.length_c   1.000
_cell.angle_alpha   90.00
_cell.angle_beta   90.00
_cell.angle_gamma   90.00
#
_symmetry.space_group_name_H-M   'P 1'
#
loop_
_entity.id
_entity.type
_entity.pdbx_description
1 polymer ?
#
loop_
_entity_poly.entity_id
_entity_poly.type
_entity_poly.pdbx_seq_one_letter_code
_entity_poly.pdbx_strand_id
1 'polypeptide(L)'
;MTGPSKTGAEENTFIKAYEELEQASKGPVRGPEAFPLLEIVQGPKQGAWFTVAYQKELTLGRAATNSIILEDNSVSRSHAVIQAAGNNTYTVRDIGSRNGTFLNEKKIQGEMPIKHLDTIKVGIYTLRFLEEATDEPFELEVKEEFTPRVAESQEEAPPPEAAPQAAFEPEPEPEPEPAVAPANEIEPAIEERLPQEVSPPAVPAQAAAGAKGKSRGLRNLLILLLVFGILGGGAYAAHRFGALNKLKAYLGAAKTKIAEKPKTEKPTTEAPKVITPPKVETPPAGQATPVFIEADAKPVPAKIFYKDKELGQTPFKISLQVPLGQPQELTAEFFLEGIGEKWTEKATFTAQKQDEVVPVNIEAKIGRLKVVALPKNGDLYLEGKFLPNQAEMKPLKVSNLSFDAPVYLPFGKYVAEARMPETLDGSTSTVNAVKYRREFELSQAAPEFTIEASDEAIRTFPAQIHTNPPGAELFVDGKKLGETPFNGNLPTGRHKVVLKKEGFNEFEKELSIELNTPYTANFNLNTSPAGEFINKGRQLVKVGQYNEAIEQLAEALKRNPEPTELAQVHMLLGQAFVKTQTFDQALAYFQRAKDSPEYAKAAELGMAEAYAGLGQNDKALVALINIVLNTKDDKIRSDAESVYHKISPMKSVLYVATEPPGAQISVNGNPIGQATPVILSDLLVGSYRISIQKDGFKPFESRVTLPLSAIKPMIVKLEPVQ
;
A
#
# COMPACT_ATOMS: atom_id res chain seq x y z
N MET A 1 35.43 -38.85 -21.81
CA MET A 1 35.82 -38.27 -20.50
C MET A 1 34.77 -37.24 -20.10
N THR A 2 34.93 -36.59 -18.93
CA THR A 2 33.96 -35.73 -18.21
C THR A 2 32.67 -36.45 -17.79
N GLY A 3 32.32 -36.37 -16.51
CA GLY A 3 31.23 -37.12 -15.87
C GLY A 3 30.03 -36.25 -15.46
N PRO A 4 29.04 -36.83 -14.76
CA PRO A 4 27.77 -36.17 -14.45
C PRO A 4 27.86 -35.13 -13.32
N SER A 5 26.90 -34.21 -13.32
CA SER A 5 26.75 -33.16 -12.30
C SER A 5 26.41 -33.71 -10.91
N LYS A 6 26.94 -33.06 -9.86
CA LYS A 6 26.52 -33.25 -8.47
C LYS A 6 25.63 -32.09 -8.04
N THR A 7 24.33 -32.32 -7.89
CA THR A 7 23.40 -31.36 -7.26
C THR A 7 22.46 -32.01 -6.23
N GLY A 8 22.11 -33.29 -6.37
CA GLY A 8 21.24 -34.02 -5.41
C GLY A 8 21.94 -34.56 -4.16
N ALA A 9 23.04 -33.94 -3.70
CA ALA A 9 23.82 -34.39 -2.54
C ALA A 9 23.74 -33.44 -1.33
N GLU A 10 23.41 -32.17 -1.55
CA GLU A 10 23.44 -31.12 -0.51
C GLU A 10 22.04 -30.92 0.12
N GLU A 11 20.96 -31.21 -0.60
CA GLU A 11 19.58 -31.15 -0.08
C GLU A 11 19.36 -32.11 1.11
N ASN A 12 19.98 -33.30 1.07
CA ASN A 12 19.93 -34.28 2.15
C ASN A 12 20.81 -33.91 3.37
N THR A 13 21.53 -32.79 3.32
CA THR A 13 22.24 -32.21 4.48
C THR A 13 21.32 -31.26 5.26
N PHE A 14 20.35 -30.62 4.60
CA PHE A 14 19.51 -29.58 5.23
C PHE A 14 18.40 -30.12 6.12
N ILE A 15 17.78 -31.26 5.79
CA ILE A 15 16.75 -31.87 6.65
C ILE A 15 17.35 -32.30 7.99
N LYS A 16 18.54 -32.92 7.96
CA LYS A 16 19.31 -33.20 9.19
C LYS A 16 19.60 -31.94 9.99
N ALA A 17 20.13 -30.89 9.36
CA ALA A 17 20.40 -29.63 10.04
C ALA A 17 19.13 -29.01 10.68
N TYR A 18 17.94 -29.22 10.11
CA TYR A 18 16.69 -28.73 10.69
C TYR A 18 16.17 -29.61 11.84
N GLU A 19 16.30 -30.94 11.77
CA GLU A 19 16.03 -31.84 12.89
C GLU A 19 17.02 -31.60 14.06
N GLU A 20 18.29 -31.36 13.75
CA GLU A 20 19.34 -30.99 14.71
C GLU A 20 19.08 -29.61 15.35
N LEU A 21 18.59 -28.62 14.57
CA LEU A 21 18.20 -27.30 15.09
C LEU A 21 16.89 -27.30 15.88
N GLU A 22 15.89 -28.11 15.52
CA GLU A 22 14.68 -28.25 16.33
C GLU A 22 14.96 -29.00 17.64
N GLN A 23 15.86 -30.00 17.62
CA GLN A 23 16.40 -30.60 18.84
C GLN A 23 17.21 -29.61 19.69
N ALA A 24 17.92 -28.65 19.08
CA ALA A 24 18.61 -27.56 19.78
C ALA A 24 17.69 -26.37 20.18
N SER A 25 16.39 -26.43 19.87
CA SER A 25 15.38 -25.47 20.36
C SER A 25 14.77 -25.89 21.70
N LYS A 26 14.87 -27.19 22.04
CA LYS A 26 14.98 -27.64 23.43
C LYS A 26 16.41 -27.33 23.88
N GLY A 27 16.61 -27.02 25.17
CA GLY A 27 17.94 -26.67 25.70
C GLY A 27 18.99 -27.73 25.29
N PRO A 28 20.21 -27.33 24.85
CA PRO A 28 20.94 -28.09 23.84
C PRO A 28 21.16 -29.57 24.19
N VAL A 29 21.16 -30.42 23.15
CA VAL A 29 21.58 -31.82 23.27
C VAL A 29 22.94 -31.84 23.98
N ARG A 30 23.05 -32.62 25.07
CA ARG A 30 24.24 -32.74 25.91
C ARG A 30 25.38 -33.47 25.18
N GLY A 31 25.98 -32.82 24.18
CA GLY A 31 27.19 -33.29 23.52
C GLY A 31 28.39 -33.30 24.50
N PRO A 32 29.36 -34.22 24.35
CA PRO A 32 30.52 -34.33 25.23
C PRO A 32 31.35 -33.03 25.32
N GLU A 33 31.29 -32.15 24.32
CA GLU A 33 31.98 -30.87 24.29
C GLU A 33 31.27 -29.73 25.07
N ALA A 34 30.10 -29.99 25.66
CA ALA A 34 29.44 -29.03 26.57
C ALA A 34 30.02 -29.04 28.01
N PHE A 35 30.74 -30.10 28.37
CA PHE A 35 31.16 -30.39 29.75
C PHE A 35 32.53 -29.77 30.12
N PRO A 36 32.77 -29.46 31.41
CA PRO A 36 31.83 -29.57 32.52
C PRO A 36 30.76 -28.48 32.49
N LEU A 37 29.60 -28.75 33.12
CA LEU A 37 28.46 -27.84 33.19
C LEU A 37 27.80 -27.81 34.57
N LEU A 38 26.99 -26.79 34.82
CA LEU A 38 26.18 -26.60 36.03
C LEU A 38 24.70 -26.59 35.66
N GLU A 39 23.93 -27.55 36.16
CA GLU A 39 22.49 -27.71 35.91
C GLU A 39 21.67 -27.20 37.10
N ILE A 40 20.71 -26.29 36.88
CA ILE A 40 19.76 -25.88 37.93
C ILE A 40 18.82 -27.06 38.20
N VAL A 41 19.09 -27.80 39.27
CA VAL A 41 18.25 -28.92 39.71
C VAL A 41 17.13 -28.50 40.67
N GLN A 42 17.22 -27.29 41.24
CA GLN A 42 16.17 -26.67 42.05
C GLN A 42 16.21 -25.14 41.92
N GLY A 43 15.04 -24.49 41.87
CA GLY A 43 14.91 -23.03 41.78
C GLY A 43 14.32 -22.55 40.44
N PRO A 44 14.17 -21.24 40.23
CA PRO A 44 13.72 -20.68 38.95
C PRO A 44 14.59 -21.16 37.78
N LYS A 45 13.99 -21.42 36.62
CA LYS A 45 14.69 -21.99 35.43
C LYS A 45 15.30 -23.38 35.69
N GLN A 46 14.68 -24.21 36.54
CA GLN A 46 15.03 -25.63 36.73
C GLN A 46 15.14 -26.36 35.38
N GLY A 47 16.18 -27.18 35.22
CA GLY A 47 16.55 -27.84 33.96
C GLY A 47 17.41 -26.98 33.00
N ALA A 48 17.55 -25.67 33.24
CA ALA A 48 18.53 -24.86 32.54
C ALA A 48 19.94 -25.15 33.05
N TRP A 49 20.94 -25.00 32.19
CA TRP A 49 22.33 -25.29 32.51
C TRP A 49 23.34 -24.34 31.88
N PHE A 50 24.55 -24.29 32.45
CA PHE A 50 25.62 -23.37 32.07
C PHE A 50 26.94 -24.13 31.94
N THR A 51 27.62 -24.01 30.80
CA THR A 51 28.94 -24.63 30.61
C THR A 51 30.04 -23.87 31.36
N VAL A 52 30.95 -24.61 31.98
CA VAL A 52 32.10 -24.13 32.77
C VAL A 52 33.38 -24.11 31.93
N ALA A 53 33.44 -24.89 30.85
CA ALA A 53 34.65 -25.16 30.05
C ALA A 53 35.32 -23.91 29.42
N TYR A 54 34.59 -22.81 29.24
CA TYR A 54 35.02 -21.65 28.46
C TYR A 54 35.54 -20.47 29.28
N GLN A 55 35.53 -20.54 30.62
CA GLN A 55 35.92 -19.43 31.50
C GLN A 55 36.91 -19.92 32.58
N LYS A 56 37.98 -19.14 32.84
CA LYS A 56 38.93 -19.46 33.93
C LYS A 56 38.31 -19.31 35.32
N GLU A 57 37.35 -18.39 35.44
CA GLU A 57 36.63 -18.05 36.65
C GLU A 57 35.18 -17.76 36.26
N LEU A 58 34.23 -18.41 36.92
CA LEU A 58 32.81 -18.38 36.64
C LEU A 58 32.09 -17.82 37.86
N THR A 59 31.54 -16.61 37.74
CA THR A 59 30.88 -15.92 38.85
C THR A 59 29.39 -16.26 38.92
N LEU A 60 28.84 -16.42 40.13
CA LEU A 60 27.42 -16.68 40.37
C LEU A 60 26.85 -15.57 41.26
N GLY A 61 25.72 -14.99 40.88
CA GLY A 61 25.04 -13.96 41.68
C GLY A 61 23.85 -13.30 40.99
N ARG A 62 23.09 -12.46 41.71
CA ARG A 62 21.89 -11.81 41.14
C ARG A 62 22.14 -10.53 40.35
N ALA A 63 23.37 -10.01 40.31
CA ALA A 63 23.70 -8.88 39.46
C ALA A 63 23.94 -9.36 38.02
N ALA A 64 23.57 -8.54 37.03
CA ALA A 64 23.80 -8.81 35.61
C ALA A 64 25.30 -8.83 35.20
N THR A 65 26.21 -8.63 36.15
CA THR A 65 27.67 -8.66 35.98
C THR A 65 28.30 -10.03 36.28
N ASN A 66 27.51 -11.05 36.64
CA ASN A 66 28.02 -12.40 36.90
C ASN A 66 27.85 -13.31 35.67
N SER A 67 28.73 -14.31 35.54
CA SER A 67 28.67 -15.32 34.47
C SER A 67 27.39 -16.16 34.52
N ILE A 68 26.88 -16.45 35.73
CA ILE A 68 25.58 -17.07 35.97
C ILE A 68 24.73 -16.10 36.79
N ILE A 69 23.66 -15.58 36.15
CA ILE A 69 22.73 -14.63 36.77
C ILE A 69 21.60 -15.42 37.45
N LEU A 70 21.58 -15.38 38.78
CA LEU A 70 20.60 -16.08 39.64
C LEU A 70 19.67 -15.04 40.29
N GLU A 71 18.55 -14.77 39.62
CA GLU A 71 17.65 -13.64 39.84
C GLU A 71 16.70 -13.81 41.05
N ASP A 72 17.25 -13.93 42.26
CA ASP A 72 16.44 -13.91 43.50
C ASP A 72 17.11 -13.13 44.65
N ASN A 73 16.28 -12.58 45.56
CA ASN A 73 16.73 -11.80 46.72
C ASN A 73 17.49 -12.61 47.78
N SER A 74 17.37 -13.94 47.81
CA SER A 74 18.24 -14.82 48.63
C SER A 74 19.67 -14.94 48.10
N VAL A 75 19.95 -14.38 46.91
CA VAL A 75 21.27 -14.40 46.28
C VAL A 75 21.96 -13.04 46.46
N SER A 76 23.23 -13.03 46.90
CA SER A 76 24.05 -11.82 46.89
C SER A 76 24.30 -11.29 45.47
N ARG A 77 24.62 -9.99 45.33
CA ARG A 77 24.90 -9.36 44.03
C ARG A 77 25.97 -10.14 43.25
N SER A 78 27.05 -10.52 43.93
CA SER A 78 27.94 -11.63 43.57
C SER A 78 28.05 -12.52 44.82
N HIS A 79 27.98 -13.84 44.64
CA HIS A 79 27.67 -14.78 45.73
C HIS A 79 28.75 -15.87 45.85
N ALA A 80 29.02 -16.56 44.74
CA ALA A 80 30.02 -17.62 44.67
C ALA A 80 30.88 -17.46 43.41
N VAL A 81 32.04 -18.11 43.41
CA VAL A 81 32.93 -18.28 42.27
C VAL A 81 33.21 -19.77 42.09
N ILE A 82 33.23 -20.22 40.85
CA ILE A 82 33.73 -21.53 40.45
C ILE A 82 34.94 -21.33 39.55
N GLN A 83 36.05 -22.02 39.83
CA GLN A 83 37.35 -21.78 39.20
C GLN A 83 38.01 -23.11 38.80
N ALA A 84 38.75 -23.11 37.69
CA ALA A 84 39.56 -24.26 37.27
C ALA A 84 40.90 -24.26 38.03
N ALA A 85 41.15 -25.32 38.81
CA ALA A 85 42.37 -25.48 39.63
C ALA A 85 43.51 -26.23 38.91
N GLY A 86 43.30 -26.62 37.65
CA GLY A 86 44.25 -27.38 36.82
C GLY A 86 43.96 -28.88 36.81
N ASN A 87 44.59 -29.62 35.88
CA ASN A 87 44.38 -31.07 35.68
C ASN A 87 42.90 -31.50 35.60
N ASN A 88 42.05 -30.69 34.96
CA ASN A 88 40.60 -30.82 34.89
C ASN A 88 39.85 -30.84 36.25
N THR A 89 40.45 -30.30 37.31
CA THR A 89 39.80 -30.13 38.61
C THR A 89 39.21 -28.72 38.77
N TYR A 90 38.10 -28.63 39.50
CA TYR A 90 37.35 -27.38 39.72
C TYR A 90 37.12 -27.14 41.20
N THR A 91 37.08 -25.88 41.61
CA THR A 91 36.83 -25.44 42.98
C THR A 91 35.66 -24.46 43.05
N VAL A 92 34.92 -24.47 44.17
CA VAL A 92 33.89 -23.48 44.52
C VAL A 92 34.35 -22.69 45.76
N ARG A 93 34.10 -21.38 45.74
CA ARG A 93 34.41 -20.45 46.84
C ARG A 93 33.29 -19.45 47.04
N ASP A 94 32.85 -19.28 48.28
CA ASP A 94 31.95 -18.18 48.66
C ASP A 94 32.73 -16.85 48.68
N ILE A 95 32.17 -15.79 48.08
CA ILE A 95 32.83 -14.48 47.97
C ILE A 95 32.20 -13.40 48.86
N GLY A 96 31.71 -13.80 50.04
CA GLY A 96 31.11 -12.89 51.03
C GLY A 96 29.60 -12.79 50.88
N SER A 97 28.93 -13.90 50.62
CA SER A 97 27.49 -13.92 50.41
C SER A 97 26.70 -13.76 51.72
N ARG A 98 25.46 -13.26 51.63
CA ARG A 98 24.60 -13.02 52.80
C ARG A 98 24.15 -14.32 53.47
N ASN A 99 23.85 -15.35 52.68
CA ASN A 99 23.26 -16.60 53.16
C ASN A 99 24.30 -17.74 53.25
N GLY A 100 25.38 -17.66 52.47
CA GLY A 100 26.39 -18.69 52.32
C GLY A 100 26.12 -19.61 51.13
N THR A 101 27.21 -20.00 50.48
CA THR A 101 27.26 -21.11 49.54
C THR A 101 27.34 -22.43 50.31
N PHE A 102 26.66 -23.48 49.83
CA PHE A 102 26.74 -24.83 50.39
C PHE A 102 27.15 -25.81 49.30
N LEU A 103 27.97 -26.80 49.65
CA LEU A 103 28.37 -27.92 48.80
C LEU A 103 27.84 -29.22 49.44
N ASN A 104 26.94 -29.94 48.77
CA ASN A 104 26.25 -31.12 49.30
C ASN A 104 25.62 -30.86 50.68
N GLU A 105 24.75 -29.84 50.73
CA GLU A 105 24.08 -29.28 51.93
C GLU A 105 25.01 -28.82 53.08
N LYS A 106 26.33 -28.87 52.92
CA LYS A 106 27.31 -28.39 53.93
C LYS A 106 27.80 -27.01 53.54
N LYS A 107 27.64 -26.03 54.44
CA LYS A 107 28.12 -24.65 54.21
C LYS A 107 29.65 -24.64 54.08
N ILE A 108 30.15 -24.14 52.95
CA ILE A 108 31.60 -24.11 52.69
C ILE A 108 32.27 -22.96 53.44
N GLN A 109 33.57 -23.11 53.71
CA GLN A 109 34.44 -22.05 54.22
C GLN A 109 35.75 -22.10 53.45
N GLY A 110 36.15 -20.96 52.86
CA GLY A 110 37.26 -20.93 51.91
C GLY A 110 36.89 -21.59 50.57
N GLU A 111 37.88 -22.23 49.95
CA GLU A 111 37.79 -22.82 48.62
C GLU A 111 37.75 -24.35 48.71
N MET A 112 36.75 -24.98 48.09
CA MET A 112 36.48 -26.42 48.18
C MET A 112 36.47 -27.05 46.79
N PRO A 113 37.07 -28.24 46.58
CA PRO A 113 36.99 -28.95 45.32
C PRO A 113 35.56 -29.45 45.03
N ILE A 114 35.17 -29.39 43.76
CA ILE A 114 33.90 -29.91 43.22
C ILE A 114 34.21 -31.17 42.40
N LYS A 115 33.27 -32.12 42.36
CA LYS A 115 33.30 -33.34 41.54
C LYS A 115 31.98 -33.54 40.81
N HIS A 116 31.98 -34.38 39.77
CA HIS A 116 30.76 -34.86 39.14
C HIS A 116 29.68 -35.26 40.17
N LEU A 117 28.45 -34.80 39.92
CA LEU A 117 27.24 -34.95 40.73
C LEU A 117 27.15 -34.08 42.00
N ASP A 118 28.21 -33.35 42.39
CA ASP A 118 28.14 -32.44 43.53
C ASP A 118 27.08 -31.34 43.34
N THR A 119 26.44 -30.96 44.44
CA THR A 119 25.38 -29.95 44.48
C THR A 119 25.85 -28.67 45.16
N ILE A 120 25.63 -27.53 44.50
CA ILE A 120 26.06 -26.20 44.92
C ILE A 120 24.82 -25.36 45.16
N LYS A 121 24.56 -25.03 46.43
CA LYS A 121 23.37 -24.28 46.87
C LYS A 121 23.69 -22.80 47.03
N VAL A 122 22.90 -21.95 46.37
CA VAL A 122 23.09 -20.51 46.25
C VAL A 122 21.71 -19.84 46.40
N GLY A 123 21.34 -19.50 47.64
CA GLY A 123 19.99 -19.01 47.93
C GLY A 123 18.92 -20.08 47.71
N ILE A 124 17.87 -19.75 46.95
CA ILE A 124 16.82 -20.72 46.52
C ILE A 124 17.25 -21.65 45.38
N TYR A 125 18.46 -21.46 44.81
CA TYR A 125 18.95 -22.27 43.71
C TYR A 125 19.84 -23.41 44.22
N THR A 126 19.63 -24.61 43.68
CA THR A 126 20.56 -25.75 43.82
C THR A 126 21.05 -26.11 42.42
N LEU A 127 22.37 -26.07 42.20
CA LEU A 127 23.02 -26.37 40.93
C LEU A 127 23.84 -27.67 41.03
N ARG A 128 23.63 -28.63 40.14
CA ARG A 128 24.40 -29.88 40.06
C ARG A 128 25.55 -29.74 39.07
N PHE A 129 26.77 -30.06 39.48
CA PHE A 129 27.96 -30.02 38.62
C PHE A 129 28.14 -31.34 37.87
N LEU A 130 28.23 -31.29 36.54
CA LEU A 130 28.40 -32.46 35.68
C LEU A 130 29.71 -32.36 34.92
N GLU A 131 30.54 -33.41 34.98
CA GLU A 131 31.80 -33.53 34.21
C GLU A 131 31.62 -34.39 32.95
N GLU A 132 30.56 -35.20 32.89
CA GLU A 132 30.13 -35.97 31.74
C GLU A 132 28.60 -36.10 31.72
N ALA A 133 28.05 -36.63 30.62
CA ALA A 133 26.61 -36.82 30.46
C ALA A 133 26.12 -37.98 31.34
N THR A 134 25.22 -37.68 32.28
CA THR A 134 24.56 -38.66 33.14
C THR A 134 23.05 -38.70 32.91
N ASP A 135 22.50 -39.91 32.80
CA ASP A 135 21.06 -40.17 32.80
C ASP A 135 20.47 -40.27 34.23
N GLU A 136 21.29 -40.11 35.27
CA GLU A 136 20.82 -40.20 36.66
C GLU A 136 19.84 -39.05 37.00
N PRO A 137 18.57 -39.38 37.34
CA PRO A 137 17.60 -38.38 37.76
C PRO A 137 18.02 -37.77 39.10
N PHE A 138 17.89 -36.45 39.23
CA PHE A 138 18.14 -35.79 40.50
C PHE A 138 16.92 -35.91 41.41
N GLU A 139 16.86 -36.99 42.18
CA GLU A 139 15.91 -37.13 43.27
C GLU A 139 16.35 -36.27 44.45
N LEU A 140 15.55 -35.25 44.78
CA LEU A 140 15.71 -34.50 46.03
C LEU A 140 15.37 -35.42 47.21
N GLU A 141 16.31 -35.63 48.13
CA GLU A 141 16.00 -36.17 49.47
C GLU A 141 15.11 -35.18 50.24
N VAL A 142 13.81 -35.22 49.97
CA VAL A 142 12.80 -34.51 50.76
C VAL A 142 12.74 -35.19 52.13
N LYS A 143 13.39 -34.58 53.13
CA LYS A 143 13.12 -34.91 54.53
C LYS A 143 11.71 -34.44 54.88
N GLU A 144 10.77 -35.38 54.83
CA GLU A 144 9.39 -35.14 55.23
C GLU A 144 9.31 -34.75 56.71
N GLU A 145 8.78 -33.57 57.00
CA GLU A 145 8.07 -33.33 58.26
C GLU A 145 6.72 -32.62 58.02
N PHE A 146 5.67 -33.40 58.32
CA PHE A 146 4.30 -33.01 58.65
C PHE A 146 3.32 -32.49 57.58
N THR A 147 2.13 -33.08 57.64
CA THR A 147 0.98 -32.91 56.76
C THR A 147 -0.03 -31.90 57.33
N PRO A 148 -0.81 -31.21 56.47
CA PRO A 148 -1.93 -30.40 56.93
C PRO A 148 -3.12 -31.27 57.36
N ARG A 149 -3.81 -30.89 58.43
CA ARG A 149 -5.09 -31.47 58.86
C ARG A 149 -6.19 -30.41 58.83
N VAL A 150 -7.41 -30.82 58.50
CA VAL A 150 -8.56 -29.94 58.19
C VAL A 150 -9.58 -29.94 59.33
N ALA A 151 -10.32 -28.82 59.44
CA ALA A 151 -11.62 -28.61 60.11
C ALA A 151 -11.65 -28.10 61.58
N GLU A 152 -12.66 -27.23 61.78
CA GLU A 152 -13.52 -27.00 62.95
C GLU A 152 -13.02 -26.26 64.23
N SER A 153 -13.40 -24.97 64.26
CA SER A 153 -14.21 -24.27 65.29
C SER A 153 -14.00 -24.44 66.81
N GLN A 154 -13.91 -23.27 67.47
CA GLN A 154 -14.45 -22.92 68.81
C GLN A 154 -14.07 -23.79 70.03
N GLU A 155 -13.31 -23.21 70.97
CA GLU A 155 -13.90 -22.76 72.25
C GLU A 155 -13.00 -21.74 72.99
N GLU A 156 -13.51 -21.15 74.07
CA GLU A 156 -12.92 -20.06 74.86
C GLU A 156 -12.83 -20.46 76.35
N ALA A 157 -11.90 -19.89 77.13
CA ALA A 157 -11.82 -20.09 78.58
C ALA A 157 -11.39 -18.81 79.33
N PRO A 158 -11.88 -18.53 80.56
CA PRO A 158 -12.14 -17.14 80.96
C PRO A 158 -11.35 -16.73 82.27
N PRO A 159 -11.77 -15.79 83.16
CA PRO A 159 -10.91 -14.68 83.58
C PRO A 159 -10.62 -14.64 85.10
N PRO A 160 -10.05 -13.53 85.65
CA PRO A 160 -10.92 -12.67 86.49
C PRO A 160 -10.66 -11.13 86.49
N GLU A 161 -11.77 -10.37 86.49
CA GLU A 161 -12.12 -9.30 87.46
C GLU A 161 -11.55 -7.83 87.41
N ALA A 162 -12.37 -6.94 86.79
CA ALA A 162 -12.92 -5.65 87.30
C ALA A 162 -12.12 -4.30 87.47
N ALA A 163 -12.40 -3.34 86.56
CA ALA A 163 -13.01 -1.99 86.78
C ALA A 163 -12.25 -0.83 87.55
N PRO A 164 -12.69 0.48 87.48
CA PRO A 164 -13.43 1.25 86.44
C PRO A 164 -12.94 2.72 86.13
N GLN A 165 -13.22 3.18 84.90
CA GLN A 165 -13.63 4.53 84.37
C GLN A 165 -13.14 5.91 84.91
N ALA A 166 -12.64 6.77 83.98
CA ALA A 166 -12.59 8.26 83.96
C ALA A 166 -12.10 8.79 82.57
N ALA A 167 -12.18 10.06 82.12
CA ALA A 167 -13.16 11.17 82.27
C ALA A 167 -12.87 12.37 81.28
N PHE A 168 -13.93 13.06 80.80
CA PHE A 168 -14.09 14.45 80.24
C PHE A 168 -13.00 15.23 79.43
N GLU A 169 -13.34 15.58 78.16
CA GLU A 169 -13.44 16.94 77.49
C GLU A 169 -12.31 18.02 77.52
N PRO A 170 -12.28 19.07 76.63
CA PRO A 170 -13.10 19.38 75.42
C PRO A 170 -12.32 19.89 74.15
N GLU A 171 -13.08 20.45 73.19
CA GLU A 171 -12.89 21.04 71.83
C GLU A 171 -12.07 22.38 71.72
N PRO A 172 -11.86 23.07 70.54
CA PRO A 172 -12.85 23.44 69.48
C PRO A 172 -12.42 23.43 67.97
N GLU A 173 -13.41 23.70 67.11
CA GLU A 173 -13.36 23.81 65.62
C GLU A 173 -12.91 25.20 65.07
N PRO A 174 -13.02 25.48 63.74
CA PRO A 174 -14.30 25.98 63.18
C PRO A 174 -14.76 25.48 61.78
N GLU A 175 -16.05 25.18 61.63
CA GLU A 175 -16.85 25.15 60.38
C GLU A 175 -17.43 26.57 60.01
N PRO A 176 -18.46 26.76 59.15
CA PRO A 176 -18.88 26.13 57.87
C PRO A 176 -18.81 27.18 56.70
N GLU A 177 -19.46 27.17 55.52
CA GLU A 177 -20.86 26.93 55.05
C GLU A 177 -20.90 27.09 53.49
N PRO A 178 -22.04 26.87 52.78
CA PRO A 178 -23.21 26.04 53.09
C PRO A 178 -23.64 25.10 51.93
N ALA A 179 -24.58 24.20 52.20
CA ALA A 179 -25.37 23.47 51.20
C ALA A 179 -26.85 23.89 51.26
N VAL A 180 -27.63 23.64 50.20
CA VAL A 180 -29.10 23.75 50.21
C VAL A 180 -29.72 22.54 49.49
N ALA A 181 -30.54 21.79 50.24
CA ALA A 181 -31.41 20.69 49.79
C ALA A 181 -32.89 21.20 49.88
N PRO A 182 -33.95 20.39 50.09
CA PRO A 182 -34.16 18.94 49.97
C PRO A 182 -35.44 18.58 49.15
N ALA A 183 -35.84 17.30 49.12
CA ALA A 183 -37.18 16.85 49.57
C ALA A 183 -37.45 15.35 49.35
N ASN A 184 -37.95 14.72 50.42
CA ASN A 184 -38.64 13.41 50.50
C ASN A 184 -40.12 13.54 50.02
N GLU A 185 -41.03 12.54 49.90
CA GLU A 185 -41.08 11.06 50.14
C GLU A 185 -42.35 10.47 49.44
N ILE A 186 -42.73 9.23 49.78
CA ILE A 186 -44.10 8.63 49.73
C ILE A 186 -44.48 7.72 48.52
N GLU A 187 -44.50 6.41 48.82
CA GLU A 187 -45.21 5.28 48.15
C GLU A 187 -46.73 5.24 48.54
N PRO A 188 -47.66 4.37 48.01
CA PRO A 188 -47.44 3.00 47.48
C PRO A 188 -48.39 2.47 46.35
N ALA A 189 -48.20 1.17 46.01
CA ALA A 189 -49.23 0.11 45.80
C ALA A 189 -49.24 -0.69 44.45
N ILE A 190 -48.93 -1.99 44.58
CA ILE A 190 -49.47 -3.26 43.96
C ILE A 190 -50.63 -3.13 42.92
N GLU A 191 -50.82 -3.93 41.86
CA GLU A 191 -50.71 -5.41 41.58
C GLU A 191 -50.83 -5.63 40.03
N GLU A 192 -50.60 -6.74 39.29
CA GLU A 192 -50.07 -8.12 39.46
C GLU A 192 -49.74 -8.78 38.06
N ARG A 193 -49.00 -9.92 38.00
CA ARG A 193 -48.96 -10.99 36.93
C ARG A 193 -48.44 -10.67 35.49
N LEU A 194 -47.98 -11.61 34.63
CA LEU A 194 -47.25 -12.92 34.68
C LEU A 194 -46.65 -13.19 33.24
N PRO A 195 -45.89 -14.27 32.90
CA PRO A 195 -44.62 -14.10 32.16
C PRO A 195 -44.35 -15.03 30.94
N GLN A 196 -43.07 -15.00 30.50
CA GLN A 196 -42.29 -16.03 29.76
C GLN A 196 -42.35 -16.10 28.22
N GLU A 197 -41.16 -15.94 27.61
CA GLU A 197 -40.78 -16.48 26.29
C GLU A 197 -40.10 -17.85 26.44
N VAL A 198 -40.10 -18.68 25.38
CA VAL A 198 -39.42 -19.99 25.34
C VAL A 198 -38.75 -20.22 23.97
N SER A 199 -37.62 -20.93 23.98
CA SER A 199 -36.61 -21.04 22.91
C SER A 199 -36.94 -22.08 21.78
N PRO A 200 -36.11 -22.24 20.72
CA PRO A 200 -36.48 -22.91 19.45
C PRO A 200 -36.19 -24.43 19.42
N PRO A 201 -36.43 -25.12 18.28
CA PRO A 201 -35.35 -25.98 17.74
C PRO A 201 -35.29 -26.25 16.20
N ALA A 202 -34.05 -26.50 15.73
CA ALA A 202 -33.60 -27.58 14.80
C ALA A 202 -34.02 -27.68 13.30
N VAL A 203 -33.25 -28.51 12.57
CA VAL A 203 -33.32 -28.87 11.12
C VAL A 203 -32.87 -30.33 10.94
N PRO A 204 -33.50 -31.15 10.05
CA PRO A 204 -32.71 -32.14 9.26
C PRO A 204 -33.23 -32.56 7.85
N ALA A 205 -32.27 -32.74 6.93
CA ALA A 205 -32.07 -33.80 5.89
C ALA A 205 -33.16 -34.37 4.93
N GLN A 206 -32.95 -34.11 3.61
CA GLN A 206 -32.75 -35.04 2.43
C GLN A 206 -33.76 -36.14 1.94
N ALA A 207 -33.65 -36.42 0.62
CA ALA A 207 -34.01 -37.64 -0.16
C ALA A 207 -35.50 -37.88 -0.59
N ALA A 208 -35.87 -38.48 -1.75
CA ALA A 208 -35.16 -38.89 -3.00
C ALA A 208 -36.13 -39.16 -4.20
N ALA A 209 -35.59 -39.31 -5.43
CA ALA A 209 -36.21 -39.82 -6.69
C ALA A 209 -37.38 -39.00 -7.34
N GLY A 210 -37.70 -39.09 -8.65
CA GLY A 210 -37.08 -39.80 -9.80
C GLY A 210 -37.92 -39.72 -11.11
N ALA A 211 -37.53 -40.48 -12.16
CA ALA A 211 -38.25 -40.75 -13.44
C ALA A 211 -38.12 -39.78 -14.65
N LYS A 212 -38.63 -40.21 -15.82
CA LYS A 212 -38.35 -39.72 -17.20
C LYS A 212 -39.58 -39.03 -17.85
N GLY A 213 -39.38 -38.06 -18.74
CA GLY A 213 -40.46 -37.41 -19.53
C GLY A 213 -40.02 -36.90 -20.91
N LYS A 214 -40.96 -36.69 -21.86
CA LYS A 214 -40.68 -36.36 -23.27
C LYS A 214 -41.19 -34.97 -23.71
N SER A 215 -40.31 -34.24 -24.41
CA SER A 215 -40.57 -33.45 -25.64
C SER A 215 -41.37 -32.13 -25.61
N ARG A 216 -41.02 -31.28 -26.61
CA ARG A 216 -41.73 -30.11 -27.18
C ARG A 216 -41.86 -28.84 -26.32
N GLY A 217 -41.68 -27.68 -27.00
CA GLY A 217 -42.56 -26.54 -26.74
C GLY A 217 -41.95 -25.16 -26.45
N LEU A 218 -41.05 -24.65 -27.30
CA LEU A 218 -40.84 -23.23 -27.61
C LEU A 218 -41.42 -22.18 -26.62
N ARG A 219 -40.82 -22.02 -25.43
CA ARG A 219 -41.07 -20.86 -24.53
C ARG A 219 -39.98 -20.73 -23.47
N ASN A 220 -38.91 -19.98 -23.77
CA ASN A 220 -38.06 -19.28 -22.79
C ASN A 220 -37.02 -18.34 -23.44
N LEU A 221 -37.46 -17.45 -24.32
CA LEU A 221 -36.68 -16.27 -24.77
C LEU A 221 -37.01 -15.06 -23.87
N LEU A 222 -36.85 -15.18 -22.56
CA LEU A 222 -37.16 -14.08 -21.62
C LEU A 222 -36.51 -14.16 -20.21
N ILE A 223 -35.70 -15.18 -19.91
CA ILE A 223 -34.95 -15.28 -18.63
C ILE A 223 -33.43 -15.34 -18.89
N LEU A 224 -32.95 -14.40 -19.70
CA LEU A 224 -31.52 -14.08 -19.86
C LEU A 224 -31.25 -12.56 -19.65
N LEU A 225 -32.22 -11.83 -19.09
CA LEU A 225 -32.20 -10.37 -18.89
C LEU A 225 -32.36 -9.96 -17.41
N LEU A 226 -32.06 -10.85 -16.46
CA LEU A 226 -32.30 -10.62 -15.02
C LEU A 226 -31.11 -10.91 -14.10
N VAL A 227 -29.89 -11.04 -14.66
CA VAL A 227 -28.63 -11.16 -13.87
C VAL A 227 -27.59 -10.09 -14.25
N PHE A 228 -27.59 -9.59 -15.49
CA PHE A 228 -26.76 -8.45 -15.93
C PHE A 228 -27.31 -7.06 -15.52
N GLY A 229 -28.17 -7.00 -14.48
CA GLY A 229 -28.77 -5.75 -13.98
C GLY A 229 -27.97 -5.06 -12.87
N ILE A 230 -26.92 -5.68 -12.35
CA ILE A 230 -26.14 -5.19 -11.20
C ILE A 230 -24.64 -5.38 -11.51
N LEU A 231 -23.78 -4.49 -11.00
CA LEU A 231 -22.30 -4.46 -11.18
C LEU A 231 -21.77 -4.01 -12.57
N GLY A 232 -22.48 -3.15 -13.30
CA GLY A 232 -22.02 -2.61 -14.60
C GLY A 232 -22.05 -1.08 -14.80
N GLY A 233 -22.52 -0.29 -13.81
CA GLY A 233 -22.87 1.14 -14.00
C GLY A 233 -22.07 2.16 -13.19
N GLY A 234 -20.87 1.81 -12.71
CA GLY A 234 -20.21 2.53 -11.60
C GLY A 234 -19.25 3.69 -11.93
N ALA A 235 -18.94 3.97 -13.21
CA ALA A 235 -17.73 4.74 -13.56
C ALA A 235 -17.92 5.93 -14.52
N TYR A 236 -19.15 6.35 -14.86
CA TYR A 236 -19.39 7.41 -15.86
C TYR A 236 -20.39 8.50 -15.43
N ALA A 237 -20.23 9.03 -14.21
CA ALA A 237 -21.10 10.08 -13.65
C ALA A 237 -20.36 11.20 -12.87
N ALA A 238 -19.03 11.21 -12.85
CA ALA A 238 -18.24 11.95 -11.85
C ALA A 238 -17.84 13.40 -12.22
N HIS A 239 -18.17 13.92 -13.42
CA HIS A 239 -17.67 15.25 -13.87
C HIS A 239 -18.76 16.29 -14.25
N ARG A 240 -20.03 16.07 -13.86
CA ARG A 240 -21.13 17.04 -14.17
C ARG A 240 -21.91 17.59 -12.97
N PHE A 241 -21.60 17.17 -11.74
CA PHE A 241 -22.32 17.59 -10.54
C PHE A 241 -21.85 18.91 -9.88
N GLY A 242 -20.86 19.60 -10.44
CA GLY A 242 -20.41 20.91 -9.94
C GLY A 242 -21.32 22.10 -10.31
N ALA A 243 -22.14 21.99 -11.36
CA ALA A 243 -22.81 23.14 -11.98
C ALA A 243 -24.22 23.44 -11.44
N LEU A 244 -24.92 22.47 -10.85
CA LEU A 244 -26.37 22.56 -10.58
C LEU A 244 -26.74 23.21 -9.22
N ASN A 245 -25.80 23.33 -8.28
CA ASN A 245 -26.08 23.95 -6.97
C ASN A 245 -26.11 25.49 -6.98
N LYS A 246 -25.67 26.16 -8.05
CA LYS A 246 -25.76 27.64 -8.15
C LYS A 246 -27.11 28.17 -8.64
N LEU A 247 -27.98 27.34 -9.24
CA LEU A 247 -29.24 27.82 -9.83
C LEU A 247 -30.43 27.84 -8.86
N LYS A 248 -30.33 27.19 -7.68
CA LYS A 248 -31.37 27.25 -6.64
C LYS A 248 -31.30 28.48 -5.72
N ALA A 249 -30.22 29.26 -5.78
CA ALA A 249 -30.00 30.43 -4.91
C ALA A 249 -30.74 31.71 -5.36
N TYR A 250 -31.34 31.72 -6.57
CA TYR A 250 -31.87 32.95 -7.19
C TYR A 250 -33.40 33.07 -7.28
N LEU A 251 -34.15 32.10 -6.74
CA LEU A 251 -35.62 32.04 -6.84
C LEU A 251 -36.32 31.79 -5.48
N GLY A 252 -35.69 32.22 -4.38
CA GLY A 252 -36.04 31.78 -3.02
C GLY A 252 -36.46 32.84 -2.00
N ALA A 253 -36.50 34.14 -2.32
CA ALA A 253 -36.76 35.18 -1.30
C ALA A 253 -37.40 36.48 -1.83
N ALA A 254 -38.73 36.53 -1.95
CA ALA A 254 -39.52 37.77 -1.94
C ALA A 254 -41.05 37.51 -1.86
N LYS A 255 -41.63 37.43 -0.65
CA LYS A 255 -43.09 37.56 -0.43
C LYS A 255 -43.39 38.27 0.89
N THR A 256 -43.47 39.61 0.87
CA THR A 256 -44.47 40.42 1.60
C THR A 256 -44.15 41.93 1.50
N LYS A 257 -45.02 42.68 0.84
CA LYS A 257 -45.72 43.87 1.37
C LYS A 257 -46.73 44.36 0.32
N ILE A 258 -47.89 44.78 0.79
CA ILE A 258 -48.99 45.33 -0.04
C ILE A 258 -49.11 46.81 0.33
N ALA A 259 -49.17 47.69 -0.68
CA ALA A 259 -49.44 49.11 -0.49
C ALA A 259 -50.24 49.68 -1.68
N GLU A 260 -51.52 49.93 -1.42
CA GLU A 260 -52.34 51.04 -1.93
C GLU A 260 -52.74 51.12 -3.43
N LYS A 261 -53.68 52.03 -3.71
CA LYS A 261 -54.44 52.23 -4.97
C LYS A 261 -54.32 53.69 -5.44
N PRO A 262 -54.69 53.97 -6.70
CA PRO A 262 -56.01 54.58 -6.95
C PRO A 262 -56.81 53.74 -7.98
N LYS A 263 -58.16 53.64 -8.03
CA LYS A 263 -59.23 54.66 -8.22
C LYS A 263 -59.00 55.50 -9.49
N THR A 264 -59.93 55.67 -10.43
CA THR A 264 -61.31 55.14 -10.67
C THR A 264 -61.39 54.64 -12.14
N GLU A 265 -62.47 54.09 -12.74
CA GLU A 265 -63.92 54.29 -12.59
C GLU A 265 -64.73 53.10 -13.19
N LYS A 266 -66.07 53.20 -13.20
CA LYS A 266 -67.06 52.29 -13.83
C LYS A 266 -68.31 53.11 -14.21
N PRO A 267 -69.24 52.65 -15.09
CA PRO A 267 -69.30 51.38 -15.82
C PRO A 267 -69.57 51.56 -17.34
N THR A 268 -69.84 50.47 -18.07
CA THR A 268 -71.16 50.18 -18.69
C THR A 268 -71.10 48.80 -19.37
N THR A 269 -72.21 48.08 -19.42
CA THR A 269 -72.30 46.72 -19.96
C THR A 269 -73.03 46.73 -21.30
N GLU A 270 -72.39 46.29 -22.38
CA GLU A 270 -73.10 45.94 -23.61
C GLU A 270 -72.33 44.92 -24.47
N ALA A 271 -73.05 43.95 -25.03
CA ALA A 271 -72.57 42.96 -25.99
C ALA A 271 -73.78 42.31 -26.71
N PRO A 272 -73.63 41.71 -27.91
CA PRO A 272 -72.43 41.65 -28.75
C PRO A 272 -72.61 42.32 -30.13
N LYS A 273 -71.50 42.57 -30.84
CA LYS A 273 -71.50 42.62 -32.31
C LYS A 273 -70.46 41.64 -32.84
N VAL A 274 -70.91 40.69 -33.66
CA VAL A 274 -70.03 39.78 -34.40
C VAL A 274 -69.34 40.58 -35.49
N ILE A 275 -68.07 40.93 -35.27
CA ILE A 275 -67.18 41.40 -36.33
C ILE A 275 -66.49 40.16 -36.90
N THR A 276 -66.84 39.81 -38.13
CA THR A 276 -66.07 38.81 -38.89
C THR A 276 -64.63 39.30 -39.05
N PRO A 277 -63.61 38.43 -38.88
CA PRO A 277 -62.24 38.82 -39.14
C PRO A 277 -62.12 39.31 -40.59
N PRO A 278 -61.26 40.31 -40.87
CA PRO A 278 -61.04 40.77 -42.24
C PRO A 278 -60.59 39.60 -43.10
N LYS A 279 -61.30 39.38 -44.21
CA LYS A 279 -60.96 38.37 -45.21
C LYS A 279 -59.56 38.68 -45.72
N VAL A 280 -58.57 37.90 -45.29
CA VAL A 280 -57.22 37.92 -45.87
C VAL A 280 -57.37 37.50 -47.33
N GLU A 281 -57.26 38.45 -48.25
CA GLU A 281 -57.36 38.16 -49.66
C GLU A 281 -56.08 37.44 -50.09
N THR A 282 -56.20 36.13 -50.32
CA THR A 282 -55.13 35.32 -50.88
C THR A 282 -54.70 35.95 -52.20
N PRO A 283 -53.42 36.34 -52.37
CA PRO A 283 -52.97 36.92 -53.63
C PRO A 283 -53.13 35.89 -54.75
N PRO A 284 -53.40 36.33 -56.00
CA PRO A 284 -53.55 35.41 -57.13
C PRO A 284 -52.25 34.62 -57.33
N ALA A 285 -52.33 33.30 -57.20
CA ALA A 285 -51.17 32.43 -57.27
C ALA A 285 -50.53 32.46 -58.68
N GLY A 286 -49.20 32.51 -58.73
CA GLY A 286 -48.43 32.19 -59.94
C GLY A 286 -47.70 33.35 -60.63
N GLN A 287 -47.92 34.62 -60.25
CA GLN A 287 -47.04 35.70 -60.72
C GLN A 287 -45.69 35.63 -60.02
N ALA A 288 -44.69 35.10 -60.73
CA ALA A 288 -43.31 35.12 -60.29
C ALA A 288 -42.82 36.57 -60.20
N THR A 289 -42.24 36.93 -59.06
CA THR A 289 -41.75 38.28 -58.76
C THR A 289 -40.23 38.21 -58.54
N PRO A 290 -39.44 39.18 -59.04
CA PRO A 290 -38.00 39.22 -58.78
C PRO A 290 -37.73 39.61 -57.33
N VAL A 291 -37.13 38.70 -56.57
CA VAL A 291 -36.74 38.89 -55.16
C VAL A 291 -35.24 38.62 -55.04
N PHE A 292 -34.52 39.38 -54.21
CA PHE A 292 -33.11 39.08 -53.97
C PHE A 292 -32.95 37.93 -52.97
N ILE A 293 -32.40 36.81 -53.42
CA ILE A 293 -31.99 35.70 -52.54
C ILE A 293 -30.56 35.97 -52.11
N GLU A 294 -30.34 36.05 -50.79
CA GLU A 294 -29.02 36.22 -50.18
C GLU A 294 -28.65 34.90 -49.50
N ALA A 295 -27.84 34.09 -50.18
CA ALA A 295 -27.54 32.72 -49.78
C ALA A 295 -26.16 32.61 -49.14
N ASP A 296 -26.12 32.07 -47.93
CA ASP A 296 -24.90 31.76 -47.18
C ASP A 296 -24.92 30.30 -46.73
N ALA A 297 -23.76 29.65 -46.70
CA ALA A 297 -23.65 28.23 -46.32
C ALA A 297 -22.48 28.00 -45.37
N LYS A 298 -22.72 27.19 -44.34
CA LYS A 298 -21.79 26.92 -43.24
C LYS A 298 -21.74 25.42 -42.94
N PRO A 299 -20.59 24.86 -42.52
CA PRO A 299 -19.32 25.53 -42.24
C PRO A 299 -18.42 25.76 -43.47
N VAL A 300 -18.81 25.31 -44.67
CA VAL A 300 -18.05 25.53 -45.92
C VAL A 300 -18.96 26.02 -47.06
N PRO A 301 -18.43 26.72 -48.08
CA PRO A 301 -19.18 27.14 -49.25
C PRO A 301 -19.90 26.01 -50.00
N ALA A 302 -21.06 26.31 -50.57
CA ALA A 302 -21.83 25.41 -51.43
C ALA A 302 -22.09 26.03 -52.81
N LYS A 303 -22.16 25.20 -53.85
CA LYS A 303 -22.83 25.53 -55.12
C LYS A 303 -24.34 25.40 -54.93
N ILE A 304 -25.10 26.44 -55.25
CA ILE A 304 -26.54 26.48 -55.04
C ILE A 304 -27.28 26.30 -56.36
N PHE A 305 -28.27 25.41 -56.36
CA PHE A 305 -29.12 25.10 -57.50
C PHE A 305 -30.59 25.38 -57.18
N TYR A 306 -31.32 25.94 -58.14
CA TYR A 306 -32.78 26.10 -58.09
C TYR A 306 -33.38 25.56 -59.39
N LYS A 307 -34.27 24.56 -59.28
CA LYS A 307 -34.86 23.87 -60.45
C LYS A 307 -33.76 23.43 -61.44
N ASP A 308 -32.78 22.72 -60.89
CA ASP A 308 -31.60 22.15 -61.56
C ASP A 308 -30.64 23.16 -62.24
N LYS A 309 -30.90 24.46 -62.13
CA LYS A 309 -30.01 25.52 -62.60
C LYS A 309 -29.08 26.02 -61.50
N GLU A 310 -27.77 26.02 -61.74
CA GLU A 310 -26.78 26.63 -60.86
C GLU A 310 -27.00 28.16 -60.76
N LEU A 311 -27.02 28.70 -59.54
CA LEU A 311 -27.17 30.12 -59.22
C LEU A 311 -25.83 30.79 -58.87
N GLY A 312 -24.93 30.05 -58.20
CA GLY A 312 -23.64 30.56 -57.74
C GLY A 312 -23.07 29.76 -56.56
N GLN A 313 -21.90 30.18 -56.07
CA GLN A 313 -21.24 29.62 -54.90
C GLN A 313 -21.36 30.59 -53.71
N THR A 314 -21.75 30.10 -52.53
CA THR A 314 -22.00 30.95 -51.34
C THR A 314 -20.70 31.53 -50.73
N PRO A 315 -20.76 32.71 -50.09
CA PRO A 315 -21.93 33.59 -49.96
C PRO A 315 -22.18 34.42 -51.23
N PHE A 316 -23.45 34.56 -51.65
CA PHE A 316 -23.83 35.41 -52.78
C PHE A 316 -25.21 36.04 -52.63
N LYS A 317 -25.49 37.06 -53.46
CA LYS A 317 -26.80 37.69 -53.61
C LYS A 317 -27.22 37.70 -55.08
N ILE A 318 -28.39 37.17 -55.40
CA ILE A 318 -28.91 37.08 -56.78
C ILE A 318 -30.38 37.49 -56.83
N SER A 319 -30.84 38.11 -57.93
CA SER A 319 -32.28 38.28 -58.18
C SER A 319 -32.86 37.00 -58.77
N LEU A 320 -33.90 36.46 -58.15
CA LEU A 320 -34.56 35.22 -58.56
C LEU A 320 -36.07 35.44 -58.74
N GLN A 321 -36.63 34.88 -59.81
CA GLN A 321 -38.06 34.93 -60.10
C GLN A 321 -38.78 33.81 -59.35
N VAL A 322 -39.54 34.16 -58.31
CA VAL A 322 -40.18 33.19 -57.39
C VAL A 322 -41.68 33.45 -57.18
N PRO A 323 -42.52 32.40 -57.02
CA PRO A 323 -43.91 32.56 -56.59
C PRO A 323 -43.97 33.05 -55.14
N LEU A 324 -44.67 34.16 -54.90
CA LEU A 324 -44.85 34.70 -53.56
C LEU A 324 -45.78 33.80 -52.71
N GLY A 325 -45.49 33.72 -51.41
CA GLY A 325 -46.27 32.98 -50.42
C GLY A 325 -46.18 31.45 -50.48
N GLN A 326 -45.35 30.88 -51.37
CA GLN A 326 -45.19 29.43 -51.52
C GLN A 326 -43.77 28.97 -51.16
N PRO A 327 -43.59 27.94 -50.32
CA PRO A 327 -42.29 27.35 -50.05
C PRO A 327 -41.55 26.93 -51.33
N GLN A 328 -40.35 27.46 -51.51
CA GLN A 328 -39.40 27.11 -52.56
C GLN A 328 -38.25 26.30 -51.94
N GLU A 329 -37.59 25.48 -52.75
CA GLU A 329 -36.45 24.66 -52.34
C GLU A 329 -35.21 25.02 -53.17
N LEU A 330 -34.06 25.13 -52.50
CA LEU A 330 -32.72 25.18 -53.09
C LEU A 330 -31.98 23.88 -52.75
N THR A 331 -31.25 23.34 -53.72
CA THR A 331 -30.26 22.28 -53.46
C THR A 331 -28.89 22.92 -53.29
N ALA A 332 -28.24 22.65 -52.16
CA ALA A 332 -26.88 23.09 -51.88
C ALA A 332 -25.92 21.90 -52.03
N GLU A 333 -25.03 21.97 -53.01
CA GLU A 333 -23.97 21.00 -53.25
C GLU A 333 -22.65 21.46 -52.61
N PHE A 334 -22.17 20.68 -51.65
CA PHE A 334 -20.90 20.86 -50.95
C PHE A 334 -19.86 19.89 -51.52
N PHE A 335 -18.66 20.37 -51.81
CA PHE A 335 -17.53 19.52 -52.21
C PHE A 335 -16.60 19.29 -51.01
N LEU A 336 -16.41 18.02 -50.65
CA LEU A 336 -15.69 17.62 -49.44
C LEU A 336 -14.26 17.19 -49.81
N GLU A 337 -13.40 18.17 -50.07
CA GLU A 337 -12.08 18.00 -50.71
C GLU A 337 -11.24 16.83 -50.15
N GLY A 338 -11.13 16.71 -48.83
CA GLY A 338 -10.29 15.69 -48.19
C GLY A 338 -10.69 14.24 -48.52
N ILE A 339 -11.95 14.00 -48.91
CA ILE A 339 -12.46 12.70 -49.40
C ILE A 339 -12.83 12.71 -50.89
N GLY A 340 -12.79 13.86 -51.56
CA GLY A 340 -13.12 14.01 -52.99
C GLY A 340 -14.60 13.86 -53.36
N GLU A 341 -15.50 13.79 -52.37
CA GLU A 341 -16.92 13.47 -52.56
C GLU A 341 -17.83 14.71 -52.53
N LYS A 342 -19.07 14.53 -53.01
CA LYS A 342 -20.12 15.57 -52.96
C LYS A 342 -21.19 15.24 -51.93
N TRP A 343 -21.58 16.23 -51.12
CA TRP A 343 -22.74 16.16 -50.23
C TRP A 343 -23.81 17.15 -50.68
N THR A 344 -25.10 16.81 -50.52
CA THR A 344 -26.21 17.70 -50.90
C THR A 344 -27.20 17.90 -49.76
N GLU A 345 -27.53 19.16 -49.47
CA GLU A 345 -28.64 19.52 -48.59
C GLU A 345 -29.76 20.21 -49.36
N LYS A 346 -30.97 20.16 -48.80
CA LYS A 346 -32.13 20.91 -49.27
C LYS A 346 -32.41 22.03 -48.27
N ALA A 347 -32.41 23.28 -48.74
CA ALA A 347 -32.79 24.45 -47.97
C ALA A 347 -34.12 25.00 -48.49
N THR A 348 -35.07 25.29 -47.60
CA THR A 348 -36.36 25.88 -47.98
C THR A 348 -36.44 27.36 -47.62
N PHE A 349 -37.10 28.13 -48.47
CA PHE A 349 -37.38 29.55 -48.24
C PHE A 349 -38.79 29.91 -48.71
N THR A 350 -39.31 31.05 -48.32
CA THR A 350 -40.59 31.59 -48.81
C THR A 350 -40.46 33.10 -48.90
N ALA A 351 -40.79 33.67 -50.07
CA ALA A 351 -40.80 35.12 -50.27
C ALA A 351 -42.22 35.68 -50.09
N GLN A 352 -42.37 36.72 -49.30
CA GLN A 352 -43.60 37.49 -49.11
C GLN A 352 -43.60 38.77 -49.96
N LYS A 353 -44.75 39.42 -50.07
CA LYS A 353 -44.93 40.63 -50.91
C LYS A 353 -44.13 41.85 -50.40
N GLN A 354 -43.68 41.83 -49.15
CA GLN A 354 -42.84 42.86 -48.54
C GLN A 354 -41.34 42.55 -48.59
N ASP A 355 -40.92 41.37 -49.06
CA ASP A 355 -39.53 40.92 -48.96
C ASP A 355 -38.72 41.42 -50.17
N GLU A 356 -37.95 42.50 -50.00
CA GLU A 356 -36.96 42.92 -51.00
C GLU A 356 -35.76 41.94 -51.06
N VAL A 357 -35.40 41.37 -49.90
CA VAL A 357 -34.29 40.44 -49.72
C VAL A 357 -34.74 39.29 -48.82
N VAL A 358 -34.56 38.04 -49.28
CA VAL A 358 -34.80 36.83 -48.50
C VAL A 358 -33.45 36.17 -48.18
N PRO A 359 -33.01 36.18 -46.91
CA PRO A 359 -31.80 35.47 -46.50
C PRO A 359 -32.06 33.96 -46.42
N VAL A 360 -31.16 33.16 -46.98
CA VAL A 360 -31.22 31.69 -46.94
C VAL A 360 -29.91 31.17 -46.36
N ASN A 361 -29.92 30.94 -45.05
CA ASN A 361 -28.81 30.34 -44.31
C ASN A 361 -28.87 28.81 -44.43
N ILE A 362 -27.81 28.20 -44.93
CA ILE A 362 -27.74 26.76 -45.19
C ILE A 362 -26.72 26.12 -44.25
N GLU A 363 -27.20 25.46 -43.20
CA GLU A 363 -26.38 24.66 -42.31
C GLU A 363 -26.20 23.24 -42.87
N ALA A 364 -24.99 22.95 -43.34
CA ALA A 364 -24.61 21.63 -43.81
C ALA A 364 -24.53 20.65 -42.63
N LYS A 365 -25.13 19.45 -42.77
CA LYS A 365 -24.99 18.37 -41.78
C LYS A 365 -23.64 17.68 -41.93
N ILE A 366 -22.56 18.43 -41.75
CA ILE A 366 -21.18 17.96 -41.88
C ILE A 366 -20.39 18.28 -40.61
N GLY A 367 -19.61 17.31 -40.14
CA GLY A 367 -18.67 17.45 -39.04
C GLY A 367 -17.22 17.59 -39.52
N ARG A 368 -16.31 17.69 -38.57
CA ARG A 368 -14.87 17.85 -38.77
C ARG A 368 -14.12 16.61 -38.28
N LEU A 369 -13.34 15.99 -39.15
CA LEU A 369 -12.30 15.04 -38.76
C LEU A 369 -10.97 15.79 -38.72
N LYS A 370 -10.48 16.10 -37.52
CA LYS A 370 -9.12 16.63 -37.34
C LYS A 370 -8.15 15.45 -37.27
N VAL A 371 -7.00 15.57 -37.92
CA VAL A 371 -5.88 14.63 -37.75
C VAL A 371 -4.70 15.40 -37.21
N VAL A 372 -4.19 14.99 -36.06
CA VAL A 372 -3.05 15.63 -35.37
C VAL A 372 -1.74 14.89 -35.67
N ALA A 373 -1.80 13.56 -35.80
CA ALA A 373 -0.66 12.74 -36.16
C ALA A 373 -1.10 11.46 -36.89
N LEU A 374 -0.26 10.99 -37.80
CA LEU A 374 -0.29 9.66 -38.40
C LEU A 374 1.09 8.98 -38.24
N PRO A 375 1.20 7.66 -38.49
CA PRO A 375 2.48 6.98 -38.53
C PRO A 375 3.30 7.42 -39.75
N LYS A 376 4.63 7.23 -39.71
CA LYS A 376 5.49 7.47 -40.88
C LYS A 376 5.12 6.52 -42.01
N ASN A 377 4.86 7.06 -43.19
CA ASN A 377 4.33 6.34 -44.36
C ASN A 377 2.94 5.70 -44.11
N GLY A 378 2.19 6.19 -43.12
CA GLY A 378 0.82 5.78 -42.84
C GLY A 378 -0.19 6.54 -43.68
N ASP A 379 -0.97 5.81 -44.47
CA ASP A 379 -2.12 6.32 -45.23
C ASP A 379 -3.39 6.26 -44.37
N LEU A 380 -4.19 7.33 -44.34
CA LEU A 380 -5.50 7.33 -43.70
C LEU A 380 -6.60 6.88 -44.67
N TYR A 381 -7.38 5.89 -44.25
CA TYR A 381 -8.59 5.40 -44.90
C TYR A 381 -9.81 5.64 -44.01
N LEU A 382 -10.96 5.87 -44.62
CA LEU A 382 -12.25 5.99 -43.94
C LEU A 382 -13.25 4.98 -44.52
N GLU A 383 -13.89 4.19 -43.66
CA GLU A 383 -15.08 3.41 -43.98
C GLU A 383 -16.32 4.08 -43.38
N GLY A 384 -17.47 3.96 -44.04
CA GLY A 384 -18.72 4.58 -43.60
C GLY A 384 -19.68 4.82 -44.75
N LYS A 385 -20.80 5.51 -44.47
CA LYS A 385 -21.81 5.88 -45.48
C LYS A 385 -21.57 7.30 -45.98
N PHE A 386 -20.56 7.47 -46.84
CA PHE A 386 -20.27 8.76 -47.50
C PHE A 386 -21.33 9.16 -48.53
N LEU A 387 -22.05 8.17 -49.08
CA LEU A 387 -23.02 8.34 -50.17
C LEU A 387 -24.38 7.73 -49.79
N PRO A 388 -25.51 8.43 -50.02
CA PRO A 388 -26.86 7.91 -49.69
C PRO A 388 -27.24 6.58 -50.36
N ASN A 389 -26.65 6.28 -51.52
CA ASN A 389 -27.08 5.22 -52.43
C ASN A 389 -26.09 4.04 -52.58
N GLN A 390 -25.01 3.97 -51.81
CA GLN A 390 -24.09 2.81 -51.85
C GLN A 390 -24.47 1.75 -50.81
N ALA A 391 -24.61 0.50 -51.27
CA ALA A 391 -24.95 -0.66 -50.44
C ALA A 391 -23.72 -1.31 -49.76
N GLU A 392 -22.52 -1.06 -50.30
CA GLU A 392 -21.25 -1.60 -49.79
C GLU A 392 -20.43 -0.46 -49.16
N MET A 393 -19.98 -0.65 -47.92
CA MET A 393 -18.99 0.25 -47.31
C MET A 393 -17.60 -0.17 -47.78
N LYS A 394 -16.89 0.72 -48.48
CA LYS A 394 -15.51 0.49 -48.94
C LYS A 394 -14.58 1.54 -48.34
N PRO A 395 -13.35 1.16 -47.93
CA PRO A 395 -12.38 2.10 -47.36
C PRO A 395 -11.89 3.09 -48.42
N LEU A 396 -12.24 4.36 -48.23
CA LEU A 396 -11.86 5.49 -49.07
C LEU A 396 -10.58 6.13 -48.54
N LYS A 397 -9.54 6.28 -49.38
CA LYS A 397 -8.29 6.93 -48.98
C LYS A 397 -8.46 8.46 -48.91
N VAL A 398 -8.16 9.03 -47.74
CA VAL A 398 -8.08 10.49 -47.55
C VAL A 398 -6.87 10.99 -48.32
N SER A 399 -7.11 11.77 -49.37
CA SER A 399 -6.08 12.04 -50.39
C SER A 399 -5.40 13.41 -50.21
N ASN A 400 -6.13 14.42 -49.72
CA ASN A 400 -5.61 15.75 -49.43
C ASN A 400 -5.56 15.99 -47.91
N LEU A 401 -4.79 15.18 -47.18
CA LEU A 401 -4.71 15.32 -45.72
C LEU A 401 -3.77 16.47 -45.32
N SER A 402 -4.28 17.40 -44.51
CA SER A 402 -3.49 18.39 -43.77
C SER A 402 -3.65 18.15 -42.27
N PHE A 403 -2.58 18.40 -41.49
CA PHE A 403 -2.64 18.36 -40.03
C PHE A 403 -3.16 19.69 -39.43
N ASP A 404 -3.11 20.77 -40.21
CA ASP A 404 -3.56 22.11 -39.80
C ASP A 404 -5.03 22.39 -40.17
N ALA A 405 -5.61 21.63 -41.11
CA ALA A 405 -6.98 21.80 -41.59
C ALA A 405 -7.83 20.53 -41.42
N PRO A 406 -9.09 20.63 -40.95
CA PRO A 406 -9.95 19.47 -40.76
C PRO A 406 -10.50 18.93 -42.09
N VAL A 407 -10.61 17.60 -42.19
CA VAL A 407 -11.35 16.93 -43.26
C VAL A 407 -12.84 17.02 -42.92
N TYR A 408 -13.64 17.63 -43.79
CA TYR A 408 -15.09 17.70 -43.62
C TYR A 408 -15.76 16.40 -44.09
N LEU A 409 -16.65 15.85 -43.25
CA LEU A 409 -17.40 14.61 -43.52
C LEU A 409 -18.88 14.85 -43.18
N PRO A 410 -19.85 14.16 -43.81
CA PRO A 410 -21.25 14.20 -43.37
C PRO A 410 -21.44 13.77 -41.89
N PHE A 411 -22.61 14.06 -41.32
CA PHE A 411 -23.03 13.44 -40.06
C PHE A 411 -23.37 11.96 -40.32
N GLY A 412 -22.82 11.07 -39.50
CA GLY A 412 -22.85 9.64 -39.73
C GLY A 412 -21.85 8.89 -38.85
N LYS A 413 -21.82 7.56 -39.01
CA LYS A 413 -20.87 6.66 -38.34
C LYS A 413 -19.77 6.24 -39.30
N TYR A 414 -18.54 6.21 -38.79
CA TYR A 414 -17.32 6.05 -39.55
C TYR A 414 -16.33 5.14 -38.83
N VAL A 415 -15.44 4.54 -39.61
CA VAL A 415 -14.22 3.88 -39.12
C VAL A 415 -13.03 4.56 -39.77
N ALA A 416 -12.10 5.08 -38.98
CA ALA A 416 -10.84 5.62 -39.46
C ALA A 416 -9.70 4.62 -39.26
N GLU A 417 -9.01 4.29 -40.35
CA GLU A 417 -7.88 3.37 -40.35
C GLU A 417 -6.60 4.00 -40.86
N ALA A 418 -5.54 4.02 -40.05
CA ALA A 418 -4.20 4.26 -40.57
C ALA A 418 -3.62 2.92 -41.03
N ARG A 419 -3.26 2.81 -42.31
CA ARG A 419 -2.66 1.62 -42.91
C ARG A 419 -1.22 1.92 -43.33
N MET A 420 -0.30 0.99 -43.11
CA MET A 420 1.11 1.11 -43.50
C MET A 420 1.56 -0.04 -44.40
N PRO A 421 2.47 0.18 -45.35
CA PRO A 421 3.10 -0.89 -46.10
C PRO A 421 3.99 -1.72 -45.17
N GLU A 422 3.70 -3.01 -45.06
CA GLU A 422 4.40 -3.98 -44.23
C GLU A 422 4.85 -5.16 -45.10
N THR A 423 6.14 -5.48 -45.09
CA THR A 423 6.69 -6.63 -45.81
C THR A 423 6.36 -7.90 -45.04
N LEU A 424 5.76 -8.89 -45.71
CA LEU A 424 5.51 -10.19 -45.10
C LEU A 424 6.82 -10.97 -44.94
N ASP A 425 7.00 -11.66 -43.81
CA ASP A 425 8.22 -12.43 -43.52
C ASP A 425 8.57 -13.41 -44.66
N GLY A 426 9.82 -13.33 -45.14
CA GLY A 426 10.31 -14.15 -46.26
C GLY A 426 9.78 -13.76 -47.65
N SER A 427 9.02 -12.67 -47.78
CA SER A 427 8.45 -12.21 -49.04
C SER A 427 9.07 -10.88 -49.53
N THR A 428 9.02 -10.64 -50.83
CA THR A 428 9.26 -9.31 -51.44
C THR A 428 7.97 -8.49 -51.56
N SER A 429 6.82 -9.05 -51.22
CA SER A 429 5.51 -8.38 -51.30
C SER A 429 5.18 -7.59 -50.04
N THR A 430 4.84 -6.32 -50.21
CA THR A 430 4.29 -5.46 -49.15
C THR A 430 2.76 -5.50 -49.14
N VAL A 431 2.17 -5.58 -47.95
CA VAL A 431 0.72 -5.44 -47.73
C VAL A 431 0.43 -4.16 -46.93
N ASN A 432 -0.68 -3.46 -47.23
CA ASN A 432 -1.09 -2.29 -46.45
C ASN A 432 -1.84 -2.74 -45.18
N ALA A 433 -1.08 -3.10 -44.15
CA ALA A 433 -1.59 -3.58 -42.88
C ALA A 433 -2.23 -2.45 -42.04
N VAL A 434 -3.32 -2.76 -41.33
CA VAL A 434 -4.01 -1.80 -40.45
C VAL A 434 -3.21 -1.64 -39.15
N LYS A 435 -2.85 -0.39 -38.82
CA LYS A 435 -2.03 -0.02 -37.65
C LYS A 435 -2.72 0.97 -36.71
N TYR A 436 -3.90 1.47 -37.09
CA TYR A 436 -4.87 2.19 -36.24
C TYR A 436 -6.28 1.90 -36.80
N ARG A 437 -7.33 1.74 -35.97
CA ARG A 437 -8.73 1.54 -36.43
C ARG A 437 -9.75 2.06 -35.41
N ARG A 438 -10.16 3.33 -35.52
CA ARG A 438 -11.15 3.93 -34.60
C ARG A 438 -12.51 4.08 -35.23
N GLU A 439 -13.53 3.53 -34.56
CA GLU A 439 -14.93 3.80 -34.87
C GLU A 439 -15.37 5.10 -34.19
N PHE A 440 -16.07 5.97 -34.91
CA PHE A 440 -16.55 7.27 -34.40
C PHE A 440 -17.88 7.67 -35.05
N GLU A 441 -18.54 8.67 -34.45
CA GLU A 441 -19.81 9.22 -34.94
C GLU A 441 -19.74 10.75 -34.96
N LEU A 442 -20.02 11.34 -36.12
CA LEU A 442 -20.18 12.78 -36.27
C LEU A 442 -21.67 13.12 -36.27
N SER A 443 -22.06 14.09 -35.45
CA SER A 443 -23.45 14.52 -35.30
C SER A 443 -23.51 15.99 -34.85
N GLN A 444 -24.71 16.58 -34.81
CA GLN A 444 -24.88 17.94 -34.27
C GLN A 444 -24.44 18.06 -32.79
N ALA A 445 -24.48 16.96 -32.02
CA ALA A 445 -24.03 16.92 -30.63
C ALA A 445 -22.53 16.61 -30.47
N ALA A 446 -21.92 15.98 -31.49
CA ALA A 446 -20.49 15.69 -31.58
C ALA A 446 -19.99 16.05 -33.00
N PRO A 447 -19.84 17.33 -33.32
CA PRO A 447 -19.53 17.78 -34.69
C PRO A 447 -18.04 17.68 -35.03
N GLU A 448 -17.20 17.15 -34.14
CA GLU A 448 -15.78 16.99 -34.35
C GLU A 448 -15.27 15.67 -33.74
N PHE A 449 -14.36 15.01 -34.46
CA PHE A 449 -13.55 13.90 -33.96
C PHE A 449 -12.06 14.18 -34.27
N THR A 450 -11.16 13.74 -33.39
CA THR A 450 -9.70 13.91 -33.57
C THR A 450 -9.01 12.56 -33.64
N ILE A 451 -8.21 12.37 -34.70
CA ILE A 451 -7.26 11.26 -34.83
C ILE A 451 -5.88 11.72 -34.37
N GLU A 452 -5.31 11.00 -33.42
CA GLU A 452 -3.91 11.09 -33.05
C GLU A 452 -3.33 9.67 -33.06
N ALA A 453 -2.56 9.37 -34.12
CA ALA A 453 -2.07 8.04 -34.44
C ALA A 453 -0.57 8.09 -34.79
N SER A 454 0.24 8.75 -33.96
CA SER A 454 1.70 8.81 -34.16
C SER A 454 2.37 7.42 -34.10
N ASP A 455 3.61 7.32 -34.60
CA ASP A 455 4.47 6.12 -34.49
C ASP A 455 4.55 5.52 -33.07
N GLU A 456 4.32 6.33 -32.04
CA GLU A 456 4.35 5.96 -30.62
C GLU A 456 2.93 5.59 -30.10
N ALA A 457 1.91 6.38 -30.48
CA ALA A 457 0.52 6.14 -30.09
C ALA A 457 -0.06 4.84 -30.68
N ILE A 458 0.48 4.33 -31.78
CA ILE A 458 0.09 3.02 -32.33
C ILE A 458 0.83 1.82 -31.70
N ARG A 459 1.96 2.05 -31.01
CA ARG A 459 2.76 0.98 -30.39
C ARG A 459 2.24 0.54 -29.04
N THR A 460 1.48 1.40 -28.37
CA THR A 460 0.98 1.14 -27.02
C THR A 460 -0.49 1.51 -26.91
N PHE A 461 -1.23 0.78 -26.08
CA PHE A 461 -2.68 0.87 -25.99
C PHE A 461 -3.15 0.90 -24.53
N PRO A 462 -4.16 1.74 -24.17
CA PRO A 462 -4.68 1.83 -22.82
C PRO A 462 -5.12 0.48 -22.25
N ALA A 463 -4.59 0.16 -21.07
CA ALA A 463 -4.91 -1.04 -20.30
C ALA A 463 -5.16 -0.69 -18.83
N GLN A 464 -5.99 -1.51 -18.19
CA GLN A 464 -6.35 -1.41 -16.78
C GLN A 464 -6.18 -2.79 -16.12
N ILE A 465 -5.15 -2.96 -15.29
CA ILE A 465 -4.85 -4.22 -14.63
C ILE A 465 -5.10 -4.09 -13.13
N HIS A 466 -6.09 -4.83 -12.64
CA HIS A 466 -6.45 -4.92 -11.23
C HIS A 466 -6.08 -6.29 -10.67
N THR A 467 -5.69 -6.34 -9.41
CA THR A 467 -5.63 -7.60 -8.64
C THR A 467 -6.50 -7.54 -7.41
N ASN A 468 -6.94 -8.70 -6.96
CA ASN A 468 -7.48 -8.95 -5.64
C ASN A 468 -6.52 -9.89 -4.89
N PRO A 469 -5.87 -9.43 -3.80
CA PRO A 469 -5.84 -8.06 -3.30
C PRO A 469 -5.04 -7.09 -4.20
N PRO A 470 -5.28 -5.77 -4.10
CA PRO A 470 -4.53 -4.74 -4.83
C PRO A 470 -3.11 -4.54 -4.29
N GLY A 471 -2.30 -3.70 -4.94
CA GLY A 471 -0.90 -3.45 -4.60
C GLY A 471 -0.01 -4.65 -4.91
N ALA A 472 -0.16 -5.22 -6.10
CA ALA A 472 0.73 -6.23 -6.65
C ALA A 472 1.61 -5.58 -7.73
N GLU A 473 2.88 -5.92 -7.77
CA GLU A 473 3.82 -5.42 -8.76
C GLU A 473 3.48 -5.97 -10.14
N LEU A 474 3.36 -5.09 -11.14
CA LEU A 474 3.13 -5.44 -12.53
C LEU A 474 4.44 -5.46 -13.32
N PHE A 475 4.76 -6.63 -13.86
CA PHE A 475 5.83 -6.84 -14.83
C PHE A 475 5.23 -7.24 -16.18
N VAL A 476 5.78 -6.68 -17.26
CA VAL A 476 5.38 -7.00 -18.64
C VAL A 476 6.66 -7.26 -19.45
N ASP A 477 6.77 -8.45 -20.03
CA ASP A 477 7.96 -8.97 -20.72
C ASP A 477 9.24 -8.83 -19.87
N GLY A 478 9.10 -9.07 -18.55
CA GLY A 478 10.18 -8.95 -17.56
C GLY A 478 10.46 -7.52 -17.05
N LYS A 479 9.89 -6.48 -17.66
CA LYS A 479 10.05 -5.09 -17.22
C LYS A 479 8.97 -4.71 -16.20
N LYS A 480 9.37 -4.27 -15.01
CA LYS A 480 8.44 -3.66 -14.03
C LYS A 480 7.85 -2.37 -14.58
N LEU A 481 6.52 -2.23 -14.56
CA LEU A 481 5.80 -1.04 -15.03
C LEU A 481 5.13 -0.24 -13.90
N GLY A 482 4.87 -0.86 -12.75
CA GLY A 482 4.21 -0.22 -11.61
C GLY A 482 3.55 -1.23 -10.68
N GLU A 483 2.44 -0.83 -10.06
CA GLU A 483 1.63 -1.67 -9.16
C GLU A 483 0.15 -1.61 -9.55
N THR A 484 -0.63 -2.59 -9.09
CA THR A 484 -2.08 -2.64 -9.28
C THR A 484 -2.85 -1.79 -8.25
N PRO A 485 -3.93 -1.09 -8.62
CA PRO A 485 -4.55 -1.01 -9.95
C PRO A 485 -3.74 -0.15 -10.93
N PHE A 486 -3.21 -0.78 -11.98
CA PHE A 486 -2.40 -0.13 -13.00
C PHE A 486 -3.32 0.47 -14.06
N ASN A 487 -3.15 1.77 -14.33
CA ASN A 487 -3.79 2.47 -15.44
C ASN A 487 -2.68 3.10 -16.29
N GLY A 488 -2.52 2.64 -17.52
CA GLY A 488 -1.46 3.11 -18.42
C GLY A 488 -1.52 2.41 -19.77
N ASN A 489 -0.56 2.69 -20.64
CA ASN A 489 -0.50 2.04 -21.95
C ASN A 489 0.45 0.83 -21.92
N LEU A 490 0.00 -0.30 -22.46
CA LEU A 490 0.83 -1.50 -22.69
C LEU A 490 1.14 -1.65 -24.18
N PRO A 491 2.25 -2.26 -24.59
CA PRO A 491 2.53 -2.47 -26.01
C PRO A 491 1.43 -3.31 -26.70
N THR A 492 1.23 -3.12 -28.00
CA THR A 492 0.29 -3.91 -28.80
C THR A 492 0.91 -5.23 -29.24
N GLY A 493 0.20 -6.35 -29.06
CA GLY A 493 0.69 -7.69 -29.39
C GLY A 493 0.49 -8.69 -28.25
N ARG A 494 1.29 -9.76 -28.26
CA ARG A 494 1.31 -10.76 -27.17
C ARG A 494 2.42 -10.43 -26.19
N HIS A 495 2.06 -10.34 -24.91
CA HIS A 495 2.94 -9.93 -23.82
C HIS A 495 2.81 -10.90 -22.63
N LYS A 496 3.95 -11.31 -22.07
CA LYS A 496 4.00 -12.09 -20.84
C LYS A 496 3.84 -11.15 -19.66
N VAL A 497 2.68 -11.22 -19.00
CA VAL A 497 2.42 -10.47 -17.77
C VAL A 497 2.68 -11.35 -16.56
N VAL A 498 3.43 -10.78 -15.62
CA VAL A 498 3.79 -11.37 -14.34
C VAL A 498 3.37 -10.42 -13.24
N LEU A 499 2.65 -10.93 -12.25
CA LEU A 499 2.15 -10.21 -11.09
C LEU A 499 2.76 -10.80 -9.82
N LYS A 500 3.48 -9.98 -9.06
CA LYS A 500 4.17 -10.38 -7.82
C LYS A 500 3.58 -9.64 -6.61
N LYS A 501 3.39 -10.32 -5.49
CA LYS A 501 2.98 -9.69 -4.23
C LYS A 501 3.48 -10.52 -3.05
N GLU A 502 4.01 -9.84 -2.02
CA GLU A 502 4.54 -10.49 -0.81
C GLU A 502 3.52 -11.44 -0.13
N GLY A 503 3.86 -12.73 0.02
CA GLY A 503 2.95 -13.73 0.58
C GLY A 503 1.91 -14.28 -0.41
N PHE A 504 2.12 -14.08 -1.72
CA PHE A 504 1.30 -14.63 -2.80
C PHE A 504 2.18 -15.31 -3.84
N ASN A 505 1.66 -16.38 -4.45
CA ASN A 505 2.35 -17.03 -5.56
C ASN A 505 2.48 -16.05 -6.74
N GLU A 506 3.59 -16.14 -7.46
CA GLU A 506 3.79 -15.39 -8.71
C GLU A 506 2.75 -15.81 -9.75
N PHE A 507 1.94 -14.86 -10.19
CA PHE A 507 0.89 -15.11 -11.18
C PHE A 507 1.38 -14.71 -12.56
N GLU A 508 1.42 -15.67 -13.48
CA GLU A 508 1.83 -15.47 -14.88
C GLU A 508 0.66 -15.68 -15.84
N LYS A 509 0.55 -14.81 -16.86
CA LYS A 509 -0.40 -14.99 -17.97
C LYS A 509 0.06 -14.26 -19.25
N GLU A 510 -0.09 -14.90 -20.40
CA GLU A 510 -0.03 -14.19 -21.69
C GLU A 510 -1.27 -13.30 -21.87
N LEU A 511 -1.06 -12.02 -22.19
CA LEU A 511 -2.10 -11.10 -22.63
C LEU A 511 -1.93 -10.78 -24.12
N SER A 512 -3.04 -10.72 -24.86
CA SER A 512 -3.07 -10.17 -26.21
C SER A 512 -3.68 -8.77 -26.13
N ILE A 513 -2.84 -7.75 -26.28
CA ILE A 513 -3.25 -6.34 -26.32
C ILE A 513 -3.61 -6.02 -27.78
N GLU A 514 -4.89 -6.18 -28.10
CA GLU A 514 -5.43 -5.89 -29.42
C GLU A 514 -5.53 -4.39 -29.69
N LEU A 515 -5.28 -4.03 -30.94
CA LEU A 515 -5.36 -2.66 -31.42
C LEU A 515 -6.80 -2.14 -31.28
N ASN A 516 -6.95 -0.96 -30.68
CA ASN A 516 -8.21 -0.21 -30.50
C ASN A 516 -9.14 -0.67 -29.35
N THR A 517 -8.89 -1.83 -28.74
CA THR A 517 -9.71 -2.39 -27.64
C THR A 517 -9.07 -2.09 -26.28
N PRO A 518 -9.67 -1.24 -25.41
CA PRO A 518 -9.11 -0.95 -24.09
C PRO A 518 -9.05 -2.22 -23.24
N TYR A 519 -7.85 -2.59 -22.79
CA TYR A 519 -7.65 -3.90 -22.17
C TYR A 519 -7.85 -3.84 -20.65
N THR A 520 -9.05 -4.20 -20.17
CA THR A 520 -9.32 -4.33 -18.73
C THR A 520 -9.22 -5.79 -18.29
N ALA A 521 -8.39 -6.06 -17.28
CA ALA A 521 -8.30 -7.36 -16.64
C ALA A 521 -8.31 -7.27 -15.11
N ASN A 522 -8.86 -8.32 -14.49
CA ASN A 522 -8.95 -8.51 -13.05
C ASN A 522 -8.37 -9.89 -12.72
N PHE A 523 -7.41 -9.96 -11.80
CA PHE A 523 -6.74 -11.20 -11.40
C PHE A 523 -6.91 -11.46 -9.90
N ASN A 524 -7.28 -12.67 -9.52
CA ASN A 524 -7.22 -13.10 -8.12
C ASN A 524 -5.85 -13.71 -7.86
N LEU A 525 -5.14 -13.23 -6.84
CA LEU A 525 -3.86 -13.79 -6.43
C LEU A 525 -4.07 -14.79 -5.29
N ASN A 526 -3.50 -15.98 -5.43
CA ASN A 526 -3.56 -17.02 -4.40
C ASN A 526 -2.34 -16.91 -3.48
N THR A 527 -2.53 -17.03 -2.17
CA THR A 527 -1.45 -17.13 -1.18
C THR A 527 -0.58 -18.36 -1.43
N SER A 528 0.73 -18.24 -1.17
CA SER A 528 1.59 -19.43 -1.03
C SER A 528 1.23 -20.18 0.27
N PRO A 529 1.70 -21.43 0.47
CA PRO A 529 1.42 -22.18 1.70
C PRO A 529 1.90 -21.49 2.98
N ALA A 530 3.01 -20.72 2.91
CA ALA A 530 3.45 -19.85 3.99
C ALA A 530 2.73 -18.49 3.96
N GLY A 531 2.50 -17.96 2.77
CA GLY A 531 2.04 -16.59 2.51
C GLY A 531 0.73 -16.19 3.19
N GLU A 532 -0.19 -17.11 3.45
CA GLU A 532 -1.38 -16.83 4.27
C GLU A 532 -0.98 -16.38 5.70
N PHE A 533 -0.12 -17.18 6.34
CA PHE A 533 0.40 -16.92 7.68
C PHE A 533 1.30 -15.67 7.72
N ILE A 534 2.10 -15.44 6.67
CA ILE A 534 2.91 -14.21 6.52
C ILE A 534 2.00 -12.98 6.44
N ASN A 535 0.98 -13.00 5.58
CA ASN A 535 0.05 -11.89 5.44
C ASN A 535 -0.69 -11.61 6.76
N LYS A 536 -1.15 -12.66 7.47
CA LYS A 536 -1.81 -12.53 8.77
C LYS A 536 -0.86 -11.97 9.84
N GLY A 537 0.36 -12.52 9.96
CA GLY A 537 1.41 -12.00 10.84
C GLY A 537 1.75 -10.53 10.56
N ARG A 538 1.89 -10.15 9.28
CA ARG A 538 2.15 -8.77 8.85
C ARG A 538 1.03 -7.79 9.25
N GLN A 539 -0.22 -8.24 9.36
CA GLN A 539 -1.31 -7.43 9.90
C GLN A 539 -1.30 -7.37 11.43
N LEU A 540 -1.04 -8.51 12.11
CA LEU A 540 -0.94 -8.58 13.57
C LEU A 540 0.17 -7.68 14.13
N VAL A 541 1.34 -7.60 13.46
CA VAL A 541 2.40 -6.62 13.79
C VAL A 541 1.90 -5.18 13.66
N LYS A 542 1.10 -4.85 12.64
CA LYS A 542 0.58 -3.48 12.41
C LYS A 542 -0.45 -3.03 13.45
N VAL A 543 -1.25 -3.95 14.00
CA VAL A 543 -2.23 -3.65 15.06
C VAL A 543 -1.66 -3.83 16.48
N GLY A 544 -0.40 -4.25 16.61
CA GLY A 544 0.28 -4.39 17.90
C GLY A 544 0.10 -5.74 18.60
N GLN A 545 -0.53 -6.72 17.96
CA GLN A 545 -0.73 -8.08 18.48
C GLN A 545 0.53 -8.94 18.26
N TYR A 546 1.65 -8.53 18.86
CA TYR A 546 2.98 -9.08 18.53
C TYR A 546 3.14 -10.57 18.86
N ASN A 547 2.55 -11.07 19.95
CA ASN A 547 2.64 -12.49 20.31
C ASN A 547 1.91 -13.37 19.28
N GLU A 548 0.67 -13.01 18.93
CA GLU A 548 -0.10 -13.68 17.88
C GLU A 548 0.62 -13.57 16.52
N ALA A 549 1.26 -12.44 16.24
CA ALA A 549 2.07 -12.29 15.03
C ALA A 549 3.26 -13.27 15.00
N ILE A 550 3.97 -13.43 16.12
CA ILE A 550 5.06 -14.40 16.27
C ILE A 550 4.56 -15.82 16.05
N GLU A 551 3.40 -16.19 16.60
CA GLU A 551 2.79 -17.51 16.37
C GLU A 551 2.48 -17.76 14.89
N GLN A 552 1.88 -16.80 14.18
CA GLN A 552 1.59 -16.97 12.76
C GLN A 552 2.87 -17.02 11.92
N LEU A 553 3.87 -16.19 12.23
CA LEU A 553 5.14 -16.17 11.50
C LEU A 553 5.99 -17.42 11.77
N ALA A 554 5.94 -17.96 12.99
CA ALA A 554 6.55 -19.26 13.31
C ALA A 554 5.82 -20.43 12.62
N GLU A 555 4.50 -20.33 12.41
CA GLU A 555 3.77 -21.29 11.58
C GLU A 555 4.15 -21.15 10.10
N ALA A 556 4.35 -19.93 9.58
CA ALA A 556 4.79 -19.69 8.21
C ALA A 556 6.13 -20.39 7.88
N LEU A 557 7.08 -20.43 8.82
CA LEU A 557 8.36 -21.15 8.66
C LEU A 557 8.17 -22.65 8.36
N LYS A 558 7.12 -23.29 8.91
CA LYS A 558 6.82 -24.72 8.74
C LYS A 558 6.14 -25.04 7.40
N ARG A 559 5.86 -24.04 6.57
CA ARG A 559 5.09 -24.18 5.33
C ARG A 559 5.97 -24.07 4.08
N ASN A 560 7.27 -24.34 4.22
CA ASN A 560 8.29 -24.26 3.18
C ASN A 560 8.24 -22.92 2.41
N PRO A 561 8.45 -21.78 3.09
CA PRO A 561 8.46 -20.46 2.45
C PRO A 561 9.58 -20.37 1.41
N GLU A 562 9.28 -19.74 0.27
CA GLU A 562 10.29 -19.41 -0.75
C GLU A 562 11.38 -18.47 -0.17
N PRO A 563 12.60 -18.40 -0.73
CA PRO A 563 13.71 -17.65 -0.12
C PRO A 563 13.42 -16.17 0.19
N THR A 564 12.61 -15.50 -0.63
CA THR A 564 12.13 -14.13 -0.39
C THR A 564 11.11 -14.05 0.75
N GLU A 565 10.19 -15.01 0.81
CA GLU A 565 9.21 -15.16 1.90
C GLU A 565 9.87 -15.49 3.22
N LEU A 566 10.89 -16.37 3.22
CA LEU A 566 11.69 -16.72 4.39
C LEU A 566 12.43 -15.49 4.95
N ALA A 567 13.05 -14.70 4.08
CA ALA A 567 13.68 -13.44 4.49
C ALA A 567 12.66 -12.43 5.04
N GLN A 568 11.45 -12.35 4.45
CA GLN A 568 10.38 -11.51 5.00
C GLN A 568 9.92 -12.00 6.38
N VAL A 569 9.74 -13.31 6.58
CA VAL A 569 9.36 -13.90 7.87
C VAL A 569 10.39 -13.57 8.94
N HIS A 570 11.68 -13.72 8.63
CA HIS A 570 12.77 -13.30 9.52
C HIS A 570 12.71 -11.81 9.84
N MET A 571 12.45 -10.94 8.86
CA MET A 571 12.33 -9.49 9.09
C MET A 571 11.15 -9.14 10.00
N LEU A 572 9.98 -9.76 9.79
CA LEU A 572 8.77 -9.52 10.58
C LEU A 572 8.87 -10.12 12.00
N LEU A 573 9.49 -11.29 12.16
CA LEU A 573 9.80 -11.87 13.47
C LEU A 573 10.75 -10.95 14.26
N GLY A 574 11.84 -10.49 13.63
CA GLY A 574 12.75 -9.52 14.25
C GLY A 574 12.01 -8.27 14.75
N GLN A 575 11.14 -7.69 13.92
CA GLN A 575 10.32 -6.55 14.32
C GLN A 575 9.40 -6.86 15.51
N ALA A 576 8.71 -8.00 15.51
CA ALA A 576 7.83 -8.39 16.60
C ALA A 576 8.59 -8.60 17.91
N PHE A 577 9.76 -9.27 17.87
CA PHE A 577 10.61 -9.49 19.05
C PHE A 577 11.22 -8.20 19.62
N VAL A 578 11.52 -7.17 18.79
CA VAL A 578 11.85 -5.83 19.31
C VAL A 578 10.70 -5.24 20.12
N LYS A 579 9.44 -5.39 19.65
CA LYS A 579 8.28 -4.82 20.35
C LYS A 579 7.89 -5.60 21.60
N THR A 580 8.23 -6.89 21.71
CA THR A 580 8.12 -7.68 22.95
C THR A 580 9.37 -7.60 23.85
N GLN A 581 10.36 -6.76 23.50
CA GLN A 581 11.61 -6.53 24.24
C GLN A 581 12.53 -7.77 24.37
N THR A 582 12.35 -8.76 23.49
CA THR A 582 13.14 -10.01 23.45
C THR A 582 14.30 -9.86 22.47
N PHE A 583 15.16 -8.87 22.74
CA PHE A 583 16.12 -8.33 21.78
C PHE A 583 17.15 -9.33 21.24
N ASP A 584 17.53 -10.36 22.00
CA ASP A 584 18.44 -11.42 21.51
C ASP A 584 17.79 -12.27 20.41
N GLN A 585 16.50 -12.58 20.54
CA GLN A 585 15.73 -13.24 19.48
C GLN A 585 15.59 -12.31 18.27
N ALA A 586 15.33 -11.01 18.51
CA ALA A 586 15.26 -10.03 17.43
C ALA A 586 16.57 -9.94 16.63
N LEU A 587 17.73 -9.87 17.29
CA LEU A 587 19.05 -9.90 16.65
C LEU A 587 19.25 -11.17 15.80
N ALA A 588 18.90 -12.33 16.35
CA ALA A 588 19.03 -13.61 15.64
C ALA A 588 18.14 -13.70 14.39
N TYR A 589 16.97 -13.07 14.40
CA TYR A 589 16.09 -13.01 13.23
C TYR A 589 16.52 -11.95 12.21
N PHE A 590 16.90 -10.75 12.64
CA PHE A 590 17.43 -9.74 11.72
C PHE A 590 18.73 -10.20 11.06
N GLN A 591 19.61 -10.92 11.76
CA GLN A 591 20.84 -11.46 11.17
C GLN A 591 20.55 -12.44 10.01
N ARG A 592 19.44 -13.19 10.05
CA ARG A 592 18.99 -14.05 8.94
C ARG A 592 18.23 -13.28 7.85
N ALA A 593 17.52 -12.21 8.21
CA ALA A 593 16.88 -11.32 7.23
C ALA A 593 17.90 -10.52 6.43
N LYS A 594 19.08 -10.25 7.02
CA LYS A 594 20.16 -9.44 6.45
C LYS A 594 20.76 -10.04 5.17
N ASP A 595 20.71 -11.36 5.03
CA ASP A 595 21.26 -12.07 3.87
C ASP A 595 20.44 -11.85 2.58
N SER A 596 19.21 -11.35 2.69
CA SER A 596 18.43 -10.90 1.53
C SER A 596 18.77 -9.45 1.15
N PRO A 597 19.14 -9.16 -0.12
CA PRO A 597 19.39 -7.80 -0.60
C PRO A 597 18.21 -6.83 -0.42
N GLU A 598 16.98 -7.35 -0.39
CA GLU A 598 15.74 -6.59 -0.19
C GLU A 598 15.61 -6.07 1.25
N TYR A 599 15.92 -6.93 2.24
CA TYR A 599 15.75 -6.62 3.65
C TYR A 599 17.04 -6.17 4.35
N ALA A 600 18.22 -6.33 3.73
CA ALA A 600 19.54 -6.06 4.32
C ALA A 600 19.64 -4.76 5.14
N LYS A 601 19.18 -3.63 4.59
CA LYS A 601 19.26 -2.32 5.28
C LYS A 601 18.20 -2.12 6.36
N ALA A 602 17.02 -2.71 6.19
CA ALA A 602 15.98 -2.71 7.22
C ALA A 602 16.36 -3.61 8.39
N ALA A 603 17.00 -4.75 8.12
CA ALA A 603 17.55 -5.68 9.11
C ALA A 603 18.70 -5.04 9.90
N GLU A 604 19.64 -4.35 9.25
CA GLU A 604 20.70 -3.59 9.95
C GLU A 604 20.14 -2.54 10.91
N LEU A 605 19.07 -1.84 10.53
CA LEU A 605 18.35 -0.90 11.41
C LEU A 605 17.68 -1.63 12.58
N GLY A 606 17.01 -2.75 12.33
CA GLY A 606 16.42 -3.60 13.37
C GLY A 606 17.45 -4.13 14.37
N MET A 607 18.64 -4.52 13.90
CA MET A 607 19.76 -4.90 14.77
C MET A 607 20.20 -3.73 15.65
N ALA A 608 20.20 -2.50 15.13
CA ALA A 608 20.53 -1.32 15.92
C ALA A 608 19.46 -1.00 16.98
N GLU A 609 18.15 -1.15 16.66
CA GLU A 609 17.08 -1.07 17.66
C GLU A 609 17.24 -2.14 18.76
N ALA A 610 17.61 -3.37 18.40
CA ALA A 610 17.82 -4.45 19.35
C ALA A 610 19.08 -4.25 20.22
N TYR A 611 20.21 -3.78 19.65
CA TYR A 611 21.39 -3.39 20.45
C TYR A 611 21.08 -2.25 21.43
N ALA A 612 20.28 -1.27 21.02
CA ALA A 612 19.81 -0.19 21.90
C ALA A 612 18.94 -0.75 23.05
N GLY A 613 18.03 -1.68 22.74
CA GLY A 613 17.20 -2.37 23.74
C GLY A 613 18.02 -3.16 24.77
N LEU A 614 19.12 -3.78 24.35
CA LEU A 614 20.09 -4.46 25.23
C LEU A 614 21.03 -3.50 25.98
N GLY A 615 20.86 -2.18 25.84
CA GLY A 615 21.78 -1.17 26.39
C GLY A 615 23.18 -1.16 25.77
N GLN A 616 23.40 -1.92 24.68
CA GLN A 616 24.66 -2.01 23.94
C GLN A 616 24.81 -0.81 22.98
N ASN A 617 24.66 0.38 23.53
CA ASN A 617 24.52 1.64 22.80
C ASN A 617 25.69 1.91 21.85
N ASP A 618 26.92 1.50 22.20
CA ASP A 618 28.09 1.68 21.32
C ASP A 618 27.95 0.91 19.99
N LYS A 619 27.40 -0.31 20.04
CA LYS A 619 27.09 -1.11 18.84
C LYS A 619 25.93 -0.51 18.05
N ALA A 620 24.88 -0.06 18.75
CA ALA A 620 23.73 0.61 18.14
C ALA A 620 24.17 1.88 17.40
N LEU A 621 24.97 2.73 18.05
CA LEU A 621 25.56 3.95 17.47
C LEU A 621 26.33 3.64 16.19
N VAL A 622 27.31 2.73 16.24
CA VAL A 622 28.12 2.35 15.07
C VAL A 622 27.25 1.84 13.92
N ALA A 623 26.22 1.02 14.20
CA ALA A 623 25.29 0.54 13.19
C ALA A 623 24.47 1.69 12.55
N LEU A 624 23.87 2.57 13.36
CA LEU A 624 23.06 3.70 12.88
C LEU A 624 23.88 4.70 12.05
N ILE A 625 25.11 5.00 12.47
CA ILE A 625 26.01 5.89 11.75
C ILE A 625 26.36 5.28 10.38
N ASN A 626 26.67 3.98 10.34
CA ASN A 626 26.92 3.27 9.07
C ASN A 626 25.68 3.23 8.16
N ILE A 627 24.46 3.15 8.72
CA ILE A 627 23.22 3.25 7.95
C ILE A 627 23.06 4.67 7.38
N VAL A 628 23.09 5.69 8.22
CA VAL A 628 22.82 7.09 7.84
C VAL A 628 23.78 7.60 6.76
N LEU A 629 25.06 7.23 6.86
CA LEU A 629 26.10 7.66 5.90
C LEU A 629 26.04 6.92 4.54
N ASN A 630 25.55 5.68 4.50
CA ASN A 630 25.65 4.82 3.32
C ASN A 630 24.30 4.44 2.68
N THR A 631 23.17 4.74 3.32
CA THR A 631 21.84 4.43 2.76
C THR A 631 21.39 5.47 1.73
N LYS A 632 20.85 4.98 0.61
CA LYS A 632 20.12 5.79 -0.38
C LYS A 632 18.62 5.87 -0.08
N ASP A 633 18.13 5.08 0.87
CA ASP A 633 16.74 5.09 1.31
C ASP A 633 16.56 6.17 2.39
N ASP A 634 15.82 7.22 2.04
CA ASP A 634 15.58 8.37 2.91
C ASP A 634 14.68 8.03 4.11
N LYS A 635 13.81 7.02 4.00
CA LYS A 635 12.99 6.54 5.11
C LYS A 635 13.87 5.79 6.12
N ILE A 636 14.69 4.85 5.66
CA ILE A 636 15.65 4.13 6.52
C ILE A 636 16.64 5.11 7.17
N ARG A 637 17.04 6.20 6.49
CA ARG A 637 17.85 7.26 7.09
C ARG A 637 17.11 7.97 8.24
N SER A 638 15.88 8.43 7.98
CA SER A 638 15.03 9.11 8.96
C SER A 638 14.68 8.24 10.17
N ASP A 639 14.38 6.95 9.94
CA ASP A 639 14.15 5.99 11.02
C ASP A 639 15.44 5.77 11.85
N ALA A 640 16.60 5.64 11.21
CA ALA A 640 17.89 5.51 11.90
C ALA A 640 18.25 6.76 12.72
N GLU A 641 17.99 7.96 12.19
CA GLU A 641 18.11 9.22 12.93
C GLU A 641 17.14 9.27 14.13
N SER A 642 15.91 8.77 13.97
CA SER A 642 14.94 8.63 15.07
C SER A 642 15.40 7.67 16.17
N VAL A 643 16.07 6.57 15.85
CA VAL A 643 16.69 5.67 16.87
C VAL A 643 17.90 6.36 17.51
N TYR A 644 18.74 7.02 16.71
CA TYR A 644 19.93 7.73 17.18
C TYR A 644 19.58 8.81 18.21
N HIS A 645 18.56 9.63 17.96
CA HIS A 645 18.10 10.66 18.91
C HIS A 645 17.64 10.09 20.27
N LYS A 646 17.09 8.86 20.29
CA LYS A 646 16.64 8.20 21.53
C LYS A 646 17.80 7.69 22.37
N ILE A 647 18.84 7.13 21.75
CA ILE A 647 20.03 6.60 22.47
C ILE A 647 21.08 7.67 22.76
N SER A 648 21.12 8.76 21.98
CA SER A 648 22.10 9.83 22.08
C SER A 648 21.44 11.22 22.04
N PRO A 649 20.56 11.57 23.00
CA PRO A 649 19.89 12.87 23.02
C PRO A 649 20.82 14.05 23.33
N MET A 650 22.03 13.80 23.87
CA MET A 650 22.95 14.85 24.35
C MET A 650 24.37 14.81 23.75
N LYS A 651 24.80 13.67 23.17
CA LYS A 651 26.07 13.54 22.45
C LYS A 651 25.83 13.66 20.94
N SER A 652 26.85 14.07 20.21
CA SER A 652 26.83 14.23 18.76
C SER A 652 28.02 13.52 18.12
N VAL A 653 27.78 12.86 17.00
CA VAL A 653 28.79 12.11 16.27
C VAL A 653 29.48 13.00 15.26
N LEU A 654 30.81 12.99 15.24
CA LEU A 654 31.60 13.43 14.08
C LEU A 654 32.19 12.21 13.38
N TYR A 655 31.75 11.93 12.16
CA TYR A 655 32.40 10.97 11.27
C TYR A 655 33.46 11.69 10.45
N VAL A 656 34.70 11.21 10.46
CA VAL A 656 35.81 11.80 9.69
C VAL A 656 36.40 10.75 8.75
N ALA A 657 36.36 11.04 7.45
CA ALA A 657 36.99 10.22 6.42
C ALA A 657 37.91 11.09 5.54
N THR A 658 38.96 10.48 4.99
CA THR A 658 39.85 11.14 4.03
C THR A 658 40.02 10.32 2.76
N GLU A 659 40.34 11.02 1.68
CA GLU A 659 40.85 10.44 0.45
C GLU A 659 42.30 10.94 0.24
N PRO A 660 43.32 10.07 0.32
CA PRO A 660 43.26 8.65 0.70
C PRO A 660 43.00 8.44 2.22
N PRO A 661 42.52 7.24 2.62
CA PRO A 661 42.28 6.89 4.03
C PRO A 661 43.59 6.67 4.80
N GLY A 662 43.49 6.42 6.11
CA GLY A 662 44.64 6.20 7.00
C GLY A 662 45.42 7.48 7.29
N ALA A 663 44.71 8.58 7.57
CA ALA A 663 45.27 9.82 8.09
C ALA A 663 45.04 9.90 9.61
N GLN A 664 46.04 10.41 10.35
CA GLN A 664 45.92 10.67 11.79
C GLN A 664 45.04 11.90 12.05
N ILE A 665 44.35 11.92 13.18
CA ILE A 665 43.46 13.02 13.58
C ILE A 665 43.80 13.50 14.99
N SER A 666 43.67 14.81 15.20
CA SER A 666 43.63 15.45 16.51
C SER A 666 42.36 16.30 16.68
N VAL A 667 41.77 16.26 17.88
CA VAL A 667 40.60 17.07 18.26
C VAL A 667 41.04 18.08 19.32
N ASN A 668 40.86 19.37 19.03
CA ASN A 668 41.35 20.50 19.84
C ASN A 668 42.86 20.42 20.17
N GLY A 669 43.66 19.78 19.31
CA GLY A 669 45.09 19.55 19.49
C GLY A 669 45.46 18.20 20.13
N ASN A 670 44.50 17.47 20.71
CA ASN A 670 44.75 16.16 21.31
C ASN A 670 44.61 15.05 20.25
N PRO A 671 45.63 14.21 20.00
CA PRO A 671 45.54 13.10 19.05
C PRO A 671 44.60 12.00 19.57
N ILE A 672 43.74 11.46 18.70
CA ILE A 672 42.74 10.44 19.08
C ILE A 672 43.24 8.99 18.93
N GLY A 673 44.49 8.80 18.46
CA GLY A 673 45.12 7.48 18.28
C GLY A 673 44.55 6.61 17.14
N GLN A 674 43.37 6.94 16.61
CA GLN A 674 42.74 6.26 15.48
C GLN A 674 42.93 7.05 14.17
N ALA A 675 42.94 6.33 13.05
CA ALA A 675 43.13 6.89 11.71
C ALA A 675 41.85 6.80 10.87
N THR A 676 41.73 7.62 9.82
CA THR A 676 40.54 7.66 8.96
C THR A 676 40.28 6.36 8.17
N PRO A 677 39.01 5.99 7.93
CA PRO A 677 37.78 6.62 8.43
C PRO A 677 37.52 6.29 9.91
N VAL A 678 37.03 7.27 10.67
CA VAL A 678 36.78 7.15 12.12
C VAL A 678 35.44 7.74 12.53
N ILE A 679 34.86 7.21 13.61
CA ILE A 679 33.64 7.69 14.27
C ILE A 679 34.02 8.28 15.63
N LEU A 680 33.63 9.52 15.89
CA LEU A 680 33.85 10.21 17.18
C LEU A 680 32.49 10.39 17.87
N SER A 681 32.13 9.45 18.73
CA SER A 681 30.81 9.31 19.37
C SER A 681 30.60 10.16 20.62
N ASP A 682 31.69 10.58 21.28
CA ASP A 682 31.67 11.17 22.62
C ASP A 682 31.85 12.68 22.64
N LEU A 683 31.64 13.34 21.49
CA LEU A 683 31.67 14.79 21.39
C LEU A 683 30.33 15.38 21.85
N LEU A 684 30.40 16.40 22.70
CA LEU A 684 29.24 17.15 23.16
C LEU A 684 28.83 18.19 22.12
N VAL A 685 27.68 18.84 22.35
CA VAL A 685 27.32 20.05 21.60
C VAL A 685 28.40 21.13 21.80
N GLY A 686 28.95 21.67 20.70
CA GLY A 686 30.10 22.57 20.79
C GLY A 686 30.81 22.84 19.46
N SER A 687 31.94 23.55 19.53
CA SER A 687 32.82 23.82 18.37
C SER A 687 34.21 23.22 18.60
N TYR A 688 34.65 22.41 17.65
CA TYR A 688 35.90 21.65 17.71
C TYR A 688 36.84 22.06 16.58
N ARG A 689 38.12 22.26 16.89
CA ARG A 689 39.20 22.23 15.88
C ARG A 689 39.50 20.76 15.59
N ILE A 690 39.45 20.40 14.32
CA ILE A 690 39.82 19.08 13.80
C ILE A 690 41.05 19.29 12.94
N SER A 691 42.15 18.64 13.31
CA SER A 691 43.43 18.67 12.59
C SER A 691 43.68 17.27 12.04
N ILE A 692 44.01 17.15 10.75
CA ILE A 692 44.20 15.88 10.05
C ILE A 692 45.57 15.90 9.36
N GLN A 693 46.35 14.83 9.53
CA GLN A 693 47.70 14.73 9.00
C GLN A 693 47.97 13.33 8.42
N LYS A 694 48.67 13.27 7.28
CA LYS A 694 49.10 12.03 6.64
C LYS A 694 50.44 12.24 5.93
N ASP A 695 51.35 11.28 6.04
CA ASP A 695 52.66 11.37 5.41
C ASP A 695 52.54 11.48 3.89
N GLY A 696 53.28 12.44 3.30
CA GLY A 696 53.18 12.79 1.88
C GLY A 696 52.03 13.75 1.52
N PHE A 697 51.20 14.17 2.47
CA PHE A 697 50.07 15.09 2.25
C PHE A 697 50.18 16.34 3.13
N LYS A 698 49.61 17.46 2.63
CA LYS A 698 49.51 18.71 3.38
C LYS A 698 48.59 18.50 4.60
N PRO A 699 48.92 19.07 5.77
CA PRO A 699 48.03 19.03 6.93
C PRO A 699 46.76 19.83 6.65
N PHE A 700 45.62 19.32 7.11
CA PHE A 700 44.32 19.97 6.99
C PHE A 700 43.80 20.34 8.38
N GLU A 701 43.43 21.61 8.59
CA GLU A 701 42.67 22.04 9.78
C GLU A 701 41.30 22.58 9.38
N SER A 702 40.28 22.25 10.18
CA SER A 702 38.95 22.85 10.07
C SER A 702 38.31 23.01 11.45
N ARG A 703 37.32 23.91 11.55
CA ARG A 703 36.47 24.03 12.73
C ARG A 703 35.08 23.48 12.43
N VAL A 704 34.64 22.47 13.18
CA VAL A 704 33.30 21.90 13.09
C VAL A 704 32.49 22.29 14.32
N THR A 705 31.32 22.88 14.09
CA THR A 705 30.28 22.99 15.10
C THR A 705 29.40 21.76 15.05
N LEU A 706 29.29 21.04 16.16
CA LEU A 706 28.33 19.96 16.36
C LEU A 706 27.11 20.53 17.10
N PRO A 707 25.93 20.59 16.46
CA PRO A 707 24.67 20.84 17.17
C PRO A 707 24.31 19.63 18.02
N LEU A 708 23.31 19.77 18.90
CA LEU A 708 22.85 18.71 19.80
C LEU A 708 22.30 17.50 19.03
N SER A 709 22.64 16.28 19.47
CA SER A 709 22.12 15.01 18.93
C SER A 709 22.20 14.92 17.40
N ALA A 710 23.39 15.15 16.82
CA ALA A 710 23.57 15.15 15.36
C ALA A 710 24.70 14.24 14.89
N ILE A 711 24.48 13.53 13.79
CA ILE A 711 25.53 12.82 13.03
C ILE A 711 26.07 13.77 11.97
N LYS A 712 27.32 14.22 12.13
CA LYS A 712 27.98 15.15 11.21
C LYS A 712 29.09 14.43 10.42
N PRO A 713 28.97 14.28 9.09
CA PRO A 713 30.07 13.83 8.26
C PRO A 713 31.07 14.98 7.95
N MET A 714 32.35 14.65 7.99
CA MET A 714 33.45 15.39 7.37
C MET A 714 34.21 14.44 6.44
N ILE A 715 34.21 14.73 5.14
CA ILE A 715 34.96 13.98 4.13
C ILE A 715 35.98 14.94 3.52
N VAL A 716 37.27 14.60 3.60
CA VAL A 716 38.39 15.49 3.25
C VAL A 716 39.28 14.85 2.20
N LYS A 717 39.34 15.44 1.00
CA LYS A 717 40.35 15.09 0.00
C LYS A 717 41.67 15.75 0.39
N LEU A 718 42.73 14.96 0.60
CA LEU A 718 44.03 15.47 1.01
C LEU A 718 44.88 15.83 -0.21
N GLU A 719 45.49 17.01 -0.18
CA GLU A 719 46.43 17.44 -1.23
C GLU A 719 47.83 16.85 -0.95
N PRO A 720 48.52 16.27 -1.95
CA PRO A 720 49.92 15.89 -1.80
C PRO A 720 50.83 17.08 -1.46
N VAL A 721 51.93 16.81 -0.76
CA VAL A 721 53.09 17.71 -0.74
C VAL A 721 53.80 17.61 -2.10
N GLN A 722 54.28 18.74 -2.62
CA GLN A 722 55.06 18.83 -3.86
C GLN A 722 56.56 18.68 -3.60
#